data_AF-A0A2V5MMI0-F1
#
_entry.id   AF-A0A2V5MMI0-F1
#
_cell.length_a   1.000
_cell.length_b   1.000
_cell.length_c   1.000
_cell.angle_alpha   90.00
_cell.angle_beta   90.00
_cell.angle_gamma   90.00
#
_symmetry.space_group_name_H-M   'P 1'
#
loop_
_entity.id
_entity.type
_entity.pdbx_description
1 polymer ?
#
loop_
_entity_poly.entity_id
_entity_poly.type
_entity_poly.pdbx_seq_one_letter_code
_entity_poly.pdbx_strand_id
1 'polypeptide(L)'
;MTNSKRLLLNLALITAVLTTTNPAFATLKTWYGTAGDTLWSSGGNGSPAGAPGVSDNVTFTNEDFANLPGTAGGSINNVLDAGFVTSINSLGYMNTNGFHNTQVINNLTVRGTSASDVANIADDGEPSVFFVGSGLWQDDKDAVVYATIIGNSLTVSNGNANLSVSQISATAGAHRATLDLTGLNSFTCVVSKVLVGHNFTQPDHAWRPTGELFLAKTNSITTGIISVSDAYQNAGGNCYIHLGSANTLNTDEIRIGMHKCVGFIDITPGLVNPSVTFRNAAGTGRQISWELGDEFESRTNLLFGFFTSNQARGTMDLTGAAVDALVDRITLGRGQIQRDSTVRNGDGNGTLIFGGGAIDANYIEMGIQVPGPFIGGSVGHGILKVNNDPGVGPALLTVRSNLVMAVQQPGNTDANGSTAVININGGTLAVAGDIVDGAGLSTISVDSGGKLDLKPAGDATPGNVSVDILNITDGIITNFATLSVSNINLLGPITQFTVYPGQTIAPIAAGVIGTLSVAGDVTLRGGTVMEISKIDSTLTADLLAVTGTLDLGGTLTVAFSGNTNLVVGDKFTLFSSPAFANSFTTVNLPPAGSGLAWTNKIQFDGSIEAIANGEPAAPPTIAANYSPTSISLSWPAAYTSFALRGQTNPITVGLSNNWGLVPGVVGNQVTIPRNPANGSVFFQLFQQ
;
A
#
# COMPACT_ATOMS: atom_id res chain seq x y z
N MET A 1 35.18 63.96 42.23
CA MET A 1 35.78 63.06 43.24
C MET A 1 35.26 61.66 42.95
N THR A 2 36.07 60.87 42.22
CA THR A 2 36.66 59.58 42.68
C THR A 2 35.68 58.40 42.56
N ASN A 3 35.99 57.25 41.96
CA ASN A 3 37.22 56.75 41.35
C ASN A 3 36.86 55.52 40.51
N SER A 4 37.30 55.49 39.25
CA SER A 4 37.33 54.30 38.41
C SER A 4 38.44 53.36 38.89
N LYS A 5 38.13 52.09 39.17
CA LYS A 5 39.13 51.02 39.25
C LYS A 5 39.07 50.17 38.00
N ARG A 6 40.04 50.41 37.12
CA ARG A 6 40.45 49.54 36.02
C ARG A 6 41.05 48.27 36.60
N LEU A 7 40.53 47.10 36.22
CA LEU A 7 41.26 45.85 36.30
C LEU A 7 41.81 45.57 34.89
N LEU A 8 43.12 45.70 34.72
CA LEU A 8 43.81 45.24 33.52
C LEU A 8 43.86 43.71 33.53
N LEU A 9 43.27 43.06 32.53
CA LEU A 9 43.64 41.71 32.14
C LEU A 9 44.40 41.83 30.81
N ASN A 10 45.68 41.46 30.85
CA ASN A 10 46.57 41.43 29.70
C ASN A 10 46.04 40.46 28.65
N LEU A 11 45.53 40.99 27.53
CA LEU A 11 45.24 40.18 26.35
C LEU A 11 46.56 39.97 25.61
N ALA A 12 47.16 38.79 25.78
CA ALA A 12 48.27 38.36 24.93
C ALA A 12 47.76 38.27 23.50
N LEU A 13 48.28 39.16 22.64
CA LEU A 13 48.06 39.13 21.20
C LEU A 13 48.78 37.91 20.63
N ILE A 14 48.10 36.76 20.58
CA ILE A 14 48.51 35.64 19.75
C ILE A 14 48.14 36.03 18.33
N THR A 15 49.13 36.44 17.53
CA THR A 15 49.05 36.46 16.08
C THR A 15 48.96 35.01 15.59
N ALA A 16 47.78 34.40 15.72
CA ALA A 16 47.40 33.29 14.89
C ALA A 16 47.28 33.86 13.48
N VAL A 17 48.23 33.51 12.62
CA VAL A 17 48.06 33.64 11.17
C VAL A 17 46.81 32.86 10.84
N LEU A 18 45.68 33.55 10.67
CA LEU A 18 44.51 32.99 10.02
C LEU A 18 44.93 32.80 8.56
N THR A 19 45.52 31.65 8.25
CA THR A 19 45.54 31.18 6.87
C THR A 19 44.10 30.86 6.52
N THR A 20 43.35 31.86 6.05
CA THR A 20 42.15 31.63 5.26
C THR A 20 42.62 31.07 3.92
N THR A 21 43.05 29.80 3.92
CA THR A 21 43.02 29.03 2.68
C THR A 21 41.55 28.88 2.36
N ASN A 22 41.02 29.75 1.49
CA ASN A 22 39.79 29.40 0.78
C ASN A 22 40.03 27.99 0.22
N PRO A 23 39.12 27.02 0.42
CA PRO A 23 39.23 25.76 -0.28
C PRO A 23 39.33 26.10 -1.77
N ALA A 24 40.41 25.68 -2.41
CA ALA A 24 40.54 25.81 -3.85
C ALA A 24 39.44 24.93 -4.46
N PHE A 25 38.43 25.55 -5.07
CA PHE A 25 37.42 24.84 -5.83
C PHE A 25 38.09 24.08 -6.99
N ALA A 26 37.53 22.92 -7.33
CA ALA A 26 37.95 22.17 -8.50
C ALA A 26 37.90 23.05 -9.76
N THR A 27 38.86 22.86 -10.66
CA THR A 27 38.88 23.61 -11.91
C THR A 27 37.79 23.08 -12.84
N LEU A 28 36.93 23.95 -13.35
CA LEU A 28 35.97 23.58 -14.39
C LEU A 28 36.73 23.33 -15.69
N LYS A 29 36.60 22.12 -16.24
CA LYS A 29 37.26 21.70 -17.48
C LYS A 29 36.21 21.31 -18.52
N THR A 30 35.94 22.24 -19.42
CA THR A 30 34.99 22.05 -20.52
C THR A 30 35.66 21.32 -21.67
N TRP A 31 35.04 20.25 -22.15
CA TRP A 31 35.48 19.51 -23.32
C TRP A 31 35.09 20.25 -24.61
N TYR A 32 36.00 20.25 -25.59
CA TYR A 32 35.82 20.84 -26.93
C TYR A 32 36.21 19.88 -28.08
N GLY A 33 37.05 18.87 -27.81
CA GLY A 33 37.52 17.90 -28.81
C GLY A 33 38.29 18.52 -29.99
N THR A 34 38.93 19.68 -29.81
CA THR A 34 39.54 20.46 -30.90
C THR A 34 41.02 20.14 -31.18
N ALA A 35 41.63 19.17 -30.47
CA ALA A 35 43.06 18.85 -30.61
C ALA A 35 43.41 18.01 -31.85
N GLY A 36 42.43 17.67 -32.70
CA GLY A 36 42.61 16.79 -33.86
C GLY A 36 42.52 15.29 -33.52
N ASP A 37 42.25 14.95 -32.26
CA ASP A 37 41.88 13.62 -31.77
C ASP A 37 40.70 13.75 -30.77
N THR A 38 40.28 12.65 -30.17
CA THR A 38 39.18 12.62 -29.18
C THR A 38 39.62 12.13 -27.80
N LEU A 39 40.93 12.13 -27.51
CA LEU A 39 41.53 11.47 -26.35
C LEU A 39 41.50 12.34 -25.10
N TRP A 40 41.09 11.80 -23.95
CA TRP A 40 41.07 12.52 -22.68
C TRP A 40 42.48 12.85 -22.17
N SER A 41 43.50 12.07 -22.54
CA SER A 41 44.91 12.38 -22.23
C SER A 41 45.48 13.54 -23.07
N SER A 42 44.87 13.88 -24.21
CA SER A 42 45.28 14.99 -25.07
C SER A 42 44.77 16.32 -24.50
N GLY A 43 45.65 17.04 -23.80
CA GLY A 43 45.30 18.27 -23.09
C GLY A 43 44.76 19.43 -23.96
N GLY A 44 44.85 19.33 -25.29
CA GLY A 44 44.23 20.31 -26.19
C GLY A 44 42.72 20.14 -26.37
N ASN A 45 42.14 19.01 -25.94
CA ASN A 45 40.71 18.74 -26.10
C ASN A 45 39.82 19.36 -25.03
N GLY A 46 40.41 19.93 -23.97
CA GLY A 46 39.68 20.58 -22.89
C GLY A 46 40.18 22.00 -22.62
N SER A 47 39.32 22.81 -22.00
CA SER A 47 39.64 24.15 -21.54
C SER A 47 39.33 24.32 -20.06
N PRO A 48 40.27 24.84 -19.25
CA PRO A 48 41.63 25.22 -19.62
C PRO A 48 42.47 24.04 -20.12
N ALA A 49 43.47 24.31 -20.97
CA ALA A 49 44.32 23.28 -21.55
C ALA A 49 44.99 22.40 -20.50
N GLY A 50 45.13 21.11 -20.81
CA GLY A 50 45.65 20.05 -19.94
C GLY A 50 44.66 18.89 -19.81
N ALA A 51 45.15 17.68 -19.60
CA ALA A 51 44.28 16.52 -19.35
C ALA A 51 43.48 16.72 -18.04
N PRO A 52 42.24 16.20 -17.93
CA PRO A 52 41.50 16.21 -16.67
C PRO A 52 42.23 15.47 -15.55
N GLY A 53 42.12 15.98 -14.32
CA GLY A 53 42.71 15.40 -13.10
C GLY A 53 41.72 15.31 -11.94
N VAL A 54 42.22 14.84 -10.79
CA VAL A 54 41.41 14.50 -9.59
C VAL A 54 40.59 15.65 -9.00
N SER A 55 40.99 16.89 -9.29
CA SER A 55 40.35 18.11 -8.82
C SER A 55 39.68 18.88 -9.96
N ASP A 56 39.29 18.19 -11.04
CA ASP A 56 38.60 18.83 -12.16
C ASP A 56 37.13 18.43 -12.20
N ASN A 57 36.28 19.43 -12.42
CA ASN A 57 34.87 19.27 -12.75
C ASN A 57 34.78 19.22 -14.28
N VAL A 58 34.56 18.06 -14.87
CA VAL A 58 34.54 17.89 -16.33
C VAL A 58 33.13 18.13 -16.86
N THR A 59 33.00 18.99 -17.86
CA THR A 59 31.72 19.25 -18.54
C THR A 59 31.84 19.07 -20.04
N PHE A 60 30.81 18.47 -20.62
CA PHE A 60 30.57 18.45 -22.06
C PHE A 60 29.42 19.40 -22.36
N THR A 61 29.55 20.29 -23.35
CA THR A 61 28.52 21.30 -23.64
C THR A 61 28.21 21.33 -25.14
N ASN A 62 27.49 22.35 -25.62
CA ASN A 62 27.24 22.56 -27.05
C ASN A 62 28.43 23.18 -27.80
N GLU A 63 29.47 23.60 -27.09
CA GLU A 63 30.64 24.28 -27.66
C GLU A 63 31.58 23.29 -28.39
N ASP A 64 31.25 22.00 -28.35
CA ASP A 64 31.86 20.92 -29.13
C ASP A 64 31.45 20.95 -30.62
N PHE A 65 32.35 20.49 -31.50
CA PHE A 65 32.15 20.16 -32.94
C PHE A 65 30.92 20.79 -33.62
N ALA A 66 31.17 21.85 -34.40
CA ALA A 66 30.24 22.52 -35.32
C ALA A 66 29.11 21.60 -35.82
N ASN A 67 27.95 21.69 -35.15
CA ASN A 67 26.75 20.88 -35.37
C ASN A 67 27.05 19.37 -35.40
N LEU A 68 26.65 18.65 -34.35
CA LEU A 68 26.48 17.20 -34.40
C LEU A 68 25.03 16.87 -34.82
N PRO A 69 24.62 16.92 -36.12
CA PRO A 69 23.37 16.32 -36.55
C PRO A 69 23.60 14.80 -36.59
N GLY A 70 23.67 14.18 -35.42
CA GLY A 70 23.78 12.75 -35.26
C GLY A 70 22.44 12.14 -34.91
N THR A 71 22.21 10.91 -35.37
CA THR A 71 21.11 10.05 -34.90
C THR A 71 21.41 9.59 -33.46
N ALA A 72 20.40 9.18 -32.70
CA ALA A 72 20.61 8.53 -31.40
C ALA A 72 21.63 7.37 -31.52
N GLY A 73 22.66 7.38 -30.67
CA GLY A 73 23.80 6.45 -30.77
C GLY A 73 24.86 6.82 -31.81
N GLY A 74 25.12 8.13 -32.03
CA GLY A 74 26.16 8.62 -32.95
C GLY A 74 27.59 8.09 -32.71
N SER A 75 28.56 8.53 -33.52
CA SER A 75 29.96 8.12 -33.38
C SER A 75 30.55 8.49 -32.01
N ILE A 76 31.53 7.70 -31.54
CA ILE A 76 32.35 8.06 -30.38
C ILE A 76 33.02 9.41 -30.62
N ASN A 77 32.80 10.36 -29.72
CA ASN A 77 33.31 11.73 -29.85
C ASN A 77 34.26 12.12 -28.70
N ASN A 78 34.42 11.25 -27.70
CA ASN A 78 35.43 11.37 -26.68
C ASN A 78 35.84 9.98 -26.16
N VAL A 79 37.13 9.79 -25.91
CA VAL A 79 37.74 8.49 -25.57
C VAL A 79 38.60 8.66 -24.33
N LEU A 80 38.22 7.96 -23.25
CA LEU A 80 39.07 7.75 -22.10
C LEU A 80 40.09 6.67 -22.44
N ASP A 81 41.22 7.12 -22.97
CA ASP A 81 42.26 6.26 -23.52
C ASP A 81 43.14 5.62 -22.43
N ALA A 82 44.02 4.70 -22.83
CA ALA A 82 44.86 3.95 -21.90
C ALA A 82 45.84 4.84 -21.10
N GLY A 83 46.16 6.03 -21.60
CA GLY A 83 46.99 7.02 -20.91
C GLY A 83 46.26 7.74 -19.77
N PHE A 84 44.93 7.68 -19.71
CA PHE A 84 44.15 8.23 -18.62
C PHE A 84 44.03 7.23 -17.46
N VAL A 85 44.72 7.51 -16.36
CA VAL A 85 44.86 6.60 -15.20
C VAL A 85 44.49 7.26 -13.86
N THR A 86 43.79 8.40 -13.92
CA THR A 86 43.38 9.20 -12.75
C THR A 86 41.86 9.18 -12.56
N SER A 87 41.36 9.84 -11.51
CA SER A 87 39.95 10.20 -11.35
C SER A 87 39.70 11.66 -11.73
N ILE A 88 38.42 12.04 -11.79
CA ILE A 88 37.91 13.42 -11.85
C ILE A 88 37.00 13.71 -10.66
N ASN A 89 36.74 14.98 -10.34
CA ASN A 89 35.92 15.36 -9.19
C ASN A 89 34.41 15.21 -9.46
N SER A 90 33.95 15.69 -10.61
CA SER A 90 32.56 15.52 -11.07
C SER A 90 32.48 15.50 -12.60
N LEU A 91 31.36 15.01 -13.13
CA LEU A 91 31.10 14.88 -14.56
C LEU A 91 29.72 15.43 -14.92
N GLY A 92 29.64 16.27 -15.95
CA GLY A 92 28.38 16.80 -16.48
C GLY A 92 28.31 16.66 -18.00
N TYR A 93 27.31 15.95 -18.52
CA TYR A 93 26.91 16.07 -19.93
C TYR A 93 25.82 17.14 -20.03
N MET A 94 26.27 18.37 -20.29
CA MET A 94 25.54 19.63 -20.17
C MET A 94 25.34 20.34 -21.51
N ASN A 95 25.18 19.56 -22.58
CA ASN A 95 24.66 20.09 -23.83
C ASN A 95 23.16 20.40 -23.69
N THR A 96 22.61 21.29 -24.51
CA THR A 96 21.16 21.56 -24.58
C THR A 96 20.49 20.72 -25.66
N ASN A 97 21.25 20.24 -26.65
CA ASN A 97 20.74 19.31 -27.64
C ASN A 97 21.86 18.40 -28.17
N GLY A 98 21.52 17.20 -28.62
CA GLY A 98 22.46 16.26 -29.25
C GLY A 98 23.10 15.25 -28.31
N PHE A 99 24.25 14.72 -28.73
CA PHE A 99 24.81 13.47 -28.22
C PHE A 99 26.27 13.62 -27.79
N HIS A 100 26.61 13.00 -26.65
CA HIS A 100 28.00 12.76 -26.24
C HIS A 100 28.22 11.27 -26.01
N ASN A 101 29.15 10.67 -26.75
CA ASN A 101 29.40 9.24 -26.72
C ASN A 101 30.83 8.98 -26.28
N THR A 102 30.94 8.49 -25.06
CA THR A 102 32.20 8.30 -24.34
C THR A 102 32.61 6.84 -24.38
N GLN A 103 33.76 6.55 -24.98
CA GLN A 103 34.35 5.23 -24.91
C GLN A 103 35.37 5.18 -23.76
N VAL A 104 35.21 4.23 -22.84
CA VAL A 104 36.15 4.02 -21.74
C VAL A 104 36.98 2.75 -21.95
N ILE A 105 38.26 2.95 -22.25
CA ILE A 105 39.24 1.84 -22.37
C ILE A 105 39.69 1.42 -20.98
N ASN A 106 40.05 2.40 -20.13
CA ASN A 106 40.30 2.21 -18.70
C ASN A 106 39.03 2.46 -17.89
N ASN A 107 39.06 2.13 -16.59
CA ASN A 107 37.98 2.47 -15.68
C ASN A 107 37.88 3.99 -15.50
N LEU A 108 36.70 4.57 -15.76
CA LEU A 108 36.41 5.96 -15.43
C LEU A 108 36.01 6.06 -13.96
N THR A 109 36.72 6.89 -13.19
CA THR A 109 36.38 7.18 -11.79
C THR A 109 36.01 8.64 -11.62
N VAL A 110 34.77 8.91 -11.24
CA VAL A 110 34.24 10.22 -10.85
C VAL A 110 34.09 10.21 -9.33
N ARG A 111 34.95 10.94 -8.62
CA ARG A 111 35.04 10.88 -7.17
C ARG A 111 35.20 12.26 -6.57
N GLY A 112 34.13 12.76 -5.98
CA GLY A 112 34.10 14.02 -5.25
C GLY A 112 33.78 13.79 -3.77
N THR A 113 34.05 14.81 -2.95
CA THR A 113 33.76 14.77 -1.50
C THR A 113 32.87 15.90 -1.01
N SER A 114 32.63 16.91 -1.85
CA SER A 114 31.87 18.11 -1.50
C SER A 114 30.51 18.12 -2.20
N ALA A 115 29.50 18.67 -1.53
CA ALA A 115 28.22 19.03 -2.14
C ALA A 115 28.34 20.31 -2.99
N SER A 116 29.24 21.23 -2.62
CA SER A 116 29.33 22.55 -3.24
C SER A 116 30.41 22.67 -4.32
N ASP A 117 31.22 21.63 -4.49
CA ASP A 117 32.29 21.59 -5.48
C ASP A 117 32.01 20.48 -6.49
N VAL A 118 31.12 20.79 -7.42
CA VAL A 118 30.62 19.91 -8.48
C VAL A 118 30.33 20.72 -9.74
N ALA A 119 30.31 20.06 -10.90
CA ALA A 119 30.03 20.67 -12.19
C ALA A 119 28.60 21.23 -12.29
N ASN A 120 27.64 20.60 -11.60
CA ASN A 120 26.24 20.98 -11.65
C ASN A 120 25.65 21.03 -10.23
N ILE A 121 25.01 22.17 -9.93
CA ILE A 121 24.05 22.32 -8.85
C ILE A 121 22.78 22.77 -9.54
N ALA A 122 21.72 21.98 -9.46
CA ALA A 122 20.45 22.33 -10.06
C ALA A 122 19.86 23.58 -9.39
N ASP A 123 18.95 24.27 -10.07
CA ASP A 123 18.32 25.49 -9.54
C ASP A 123 17.58 25.26 -8.23
N ASP A 124 17.13 24.02 -8.02
CA ASP A 124 16.47 23.51 -6.83
C ASP A 124 17.47 23.26 -5.66
N GLY A 125 18.75 23.55 -5.88
CA GLY A 125 19.85 23.45 -4.91
C GLY A 125 20.45 22.04 -4.80
N GLU A 126 19.97 21.06 -5.56
CA GLU A 126 20.48 19.69 -5.51
C GLU A 126 21.81 19.57 -6.28
N PRO A 127 22.92 19.23 -5.61
CA PRO A 127 24.22 19.09 -6.25
C PRO A 127 24.39 17.73 -6.91
N SER A 128 25.05 17.67 -8.06
CA SER A 128 25.24 16.43 -8.82
C SER A 128 26.72 16.16 -9.07
N VAL A 129 27.24 15.04 -8.55
CA VAL A 129 28.58 14.56 -8.89
C VAL A 129 28.61 14.00 -10.31
N PHE A 130 27.48 13.46 -10.76
CA PHE A 130 27.28 13.05 -12.15
C PHE A 130 25.93 13.56 -12.64
N PHE A 131 25.95 14.42 -13.66
CA PHE A 131 24.77 15.06 -14.21
C PHE A 131 24.62 14.83 -15.72
N VAL A 132 23.40 14.61 -16.17
CA VAL A 132 23.02 14.58 -17.59
C VAL A 132 21.76 15.41 -17.80
N GLY A 133 21.85 16.39 -18.70
CA GLY A 133 20.84 17.41 -18.96
C GLY A 133 21.50 18.77 -19.11
N SER A 134 20.81 19.80 -19.57
CA SER A 134 21.47 21.10 -19.81
C SER A 134 21.83 21.86 -18.54
N GLY A 135 21.18 21.53 -17.42
CA GLY A 135 21.29 22.29 -16.18
C GLY A 135 20.55 23.62 -16.23
N LEU A 136 19.76 23.87 -17.28
CA LEU A 136 18.88 25.01 -17.40
C LEU A 136 17.50 24.66 -16.85
N TRP A 137 16.91 25.53 -16.04
CA TRP A 137 15.51 25.41 -15.61
C TRP A 137 14.48 25.63 -16.72
N GLN A 138 14.86 26.30 -17.82
CA GLN A 138 13.99 26.57 -18.98
C GLN A 138 14.76 26.35 -20.28
N ASP A 139 14.95 25.09 -20.64
CA ASP A 139 15.44 24.73 -21.95
C ASP A 139 14.32 24.77 -23.01
N ASP A 140 14.68 24.57 -24.28
CA ASP A 140 13.71 24.40 -25.37
C ASP A 140 12.80 23.19 -25.08
N LYS A 141 11.52 23.31 -25.45
CA LYS A 141 10.53 22.26 -25.18
C LYS A 141 10.86 20.93 -25.83
N ASP A 142 11.69 20.92 -26.87
CA ASP A 142 12.14 19.74 -27.62
C ASP A 142 13.66 19.52 -27.48
N ALA A 143 14.32 20.13 -26.50
CA ALA A 143 15.73 19.96 -26.20
C ALA A 143 16.06 18.52 -25.74
N VAL A 144 16.83 17.76 -26.52
CA VAL A 144 17.17 16.36 -26.17
C VAL A 144 18.66 16.22 -25.92
N VAL A 145 19.00 15.80 -24.70
CA VAL A 145 20.36 15.50 -24.25
C VAL A 145 20.52 14.00 -24.16
N TYR A 146 21.57 13.47 -24.76
CA TYR A 146 21.82 12.04 -24.76
C TYR A 146 23.30 11.78 -24.53
N ALA A 147 23.63 11.11 -23.44
CA ALA A 147 24.97 10.70 -23.08
C ALA A 147 25.07 9.18 -23.10
N THR A 148 26.06 8.65 -23.81
CA THR A 148 26.41 7.23 -23.76
C THR A 148 27.78 7.06 -23.13
N ILE A 149 27.93 6.07 -22.26
CA ILE A 149 29.25 5.60 -21.83
C ILE A 149 29.32 4.10 -22.12
N ILE A 150 30.37 3.66 -22.83
CA ILE A 150 30.57 2.27 -23.23
C ILE A 150 31.99 1.80 -22.94
N GLY A 151 32.20 0.48 -22.84
CA GLY A 151 33.52 -0.11 -22.71
C GLY A 151 33.72 -0.79 -21.37
N ASN A 152 34.73 -0.37 -20.61
CA ASN A 152 35.14 -1.01 -19.36
C ASN A 152 34.16 -0.72 -18.20
N SER A 153 34.57 -0.01 -17.15
CA SER A 153 33.73 0.26 -15.97
C SER A 153 33.67 1.74 -15.61
N LEU A 154 32.56 2.15 -15.00
CA LEU A 154 32.35 3.47 -14.42
C LEU A 154 32.15 3.38 -12.90
N THR A 155 32.88 4.19 -12.15
CA THR A 155 32.68 4.39 -10.71
C THR A 155 32.33 5.84 -10.44
N VAL A 156 31.21 6.07 -9.75
CA VAL A 156 30.75 7.39 -9.29
C VAL A 156 30.64 7.36 -7.78
N SER A 157 31.32 8.26 -7.08
CA SER A 157 31.37 8.25 -5.61
C SER A 157 31.44 9.65 -5.03
N ASN A 158 30.33 10.11 -4.45
CA ASN A 158 30.25 11.30 -3.60
C ASN A 158 28.96 11.23 -2.77
N GLY A 159 29.06 10.82 -1.50
CA GLY A 159 27.89 10.69 -0.61
C GLY A 159 27.21 12.02 -0.24
N ASN A 160 27.79 13.16 -0.63
CA ASN A 160 27.23 14.49 -0.41
C ASN A 160 26.55 15.10 -1.66
N ALA A 161 26.57 14.40 -2.79
CA ALA A 161 25.99 14.85 -4.05
C ALA A 161 25.27 13.70 -4.78
N ASN A 162 24.54 14.04 -5.84
CA ASN A 162 23.60 13.14 -6.50
C ASN A 162 24.15 12.60 -7.82
N LEU A 163 23.54 11.51 -8.29
CA LEU A 163 23.44 11.19 -9.71
C LEU A 163 22.11 11.76 -10.21
N SER A 164 22.14 12.64 -11.19
CA SER A 164 20.93 13.27 -11.74
C SER A 164 20.89 13.18 -13.26
N VAL A 165 19.77 12.68 -13.79
CA VAL A 165 19.46 12.60 -15.22
C VAL A 165 18.14 13.32 -15.43
N SER A 166 18.21 14.59 -15.83
CA SER A 166 17.01 15.44 -15.91
C SER A 166 17.21 16.55 -16.93
N GLN A 167 16.29 16.62 -17.89
CA GLN A 167 16.13 17.78 -18.76
C GLN A 167 14.84 18.50 -18.39
N ILE A 168 14.88 19.83 -18.31
CA ILE A 168 13.78 20.63 -17.76
C ILE A 168 13.34 21.70 -18.75
N SER A 169 12.03 21.79 -18.98
CA SER A 169 11.41 22.87 -19.75
C SER A 169 10.19 23.46 -19.04
N ALA A 170 9.97 24.76 -19.25
CA ALA A 170 8.74 25.44 -18.83
C ALA A 170 7.55 25.19 -19.77
N THR A 171 7.78 24.62 -20.96
CA THR A 171 6.76 24.34 -21.99
C THR A 171 6.73 22.84 -22.29
N ALA A 172 5.54 22.26 -22.35
CA ALA A 172 5.37 20.85 -22.73
C ALA A 172 5.93 20.59 -24.14
N GLY A 173 6.71 19.52 -24.29
CA GLY A 173 7.33 19.12 -25.55
C GLY A 173 8.14 17.82 -25.37
N ALA A 174 9.04 17.54 -26.32
CA ALA A 174 9.80 16.30 -26.38
C ALA A 174 11.12 16.27 -25.56
N HIS A 175 11.42 17.32 -24.79
CA HIS A 175 12.66 17.44 -24.03
C HIS A 175 12.95 16.21 -23.14
N ARG A 176 14.22 15.78 -23.11
CA ARG A 176 14.64 14.57 -22.37
C ARG A 176 16.15 14.57 -22.14
N ALA A 177 16.58 14.16 -20.95
CA ALA A 177 17.94 13.73 -20.69
C ALA A 177 17.99 12.20 -20.72
N THR A 178 18.93 11.62 -21.47
CA THR A 178 19.16 10.17 -21.52
C THR A 178 20.59 9.86 -21.13
N LEU A 179 20.78 8.95 -20.18
CA LEU A 179 22.07 8.36 -19.86
C LEU A 179 22.02 6.86 -20.20
N ASP A 180 22.76 6.45 -21.22
CA ASP A 180 22.86 5.06 -21.64
C ASP A 180 24.20 4.45 -21.22
N LEU A 181 24.14 3.50 -20.28
CA LEU A 181 25.29 2.74 -19.79
C LEU A 181 25.28 1.28 -20.26
N THR A 182 24.36 0.86 -21.12
CA THR A 182 24.20 -0.55 -21.53
C THR A 182 25.46 -1.18 -22.14
N GLY A 183 26.30 -0.34 -22.77
CA GLY A 183 27.59 -0.74 -23.33
C GLY A 183 28.73 -0.90 -22.32
N LEU A 184 28.54 -0.61 -21.03
CA LEU A 184 29.53 -0.82 -19.97
C LEU A 184 29.48 -2.23 -19.39
N ASN A 185 30.65 -2.72 -18.96
CA ASN A 185 30.73 -3.97 -18.21
C ASN A 185 30.16 -3.81 -16.80
N SER A 186 30.51 -2.73 -16.10
CA SER A 186 29.95 -2.47 -14.78
C SER A 186 29.85 -0.99 -14.41
N PHE A 187 28.87 -0.70 -13.55
CA PHE A 187 28.63 0.60 -12.97
C PHE A 187 28.55 0.49 -11.44
N THR A 188 29.40 1.24 -10.73
CA THR A 188 29.37 1.36 -9.28
C THR A 188 29.03 2.81 -8.91
N CYS A 189 28.00 3.01 -8.11
CA CYS A 189 27.50 4.33 -7.75
C CYS A 189 27.28 4.43 -6.24
N VAL A 190 27.93 5.39 -5.59
CA VAL A 190 27.73 5.70 -4.16
C VAL A 190 27.48 7.20 -4.03
N VAL A 191 26.21 7.58 -3.91
CA VAL A 191 25.75 8.97 -3.97
C VAL A 191 24.71 9.24 -2.88
N SER A 192 24.35 10.51 -2.67
CA SER A 192 23.27 10.89 -1.77
C SER A 192 21.91 10.43 -2.29
N LYS A 193 21.61 10.77 -3.56
CA LYS A 193 20.36 10.41 -4.26
C LYS A 193 20.65 9.99 -5.70
N VAL A 194 19.79 9.13 -6.24
CA VAL A 194 19.67 8.88 -7.69
C VAL A 194 18.36 9.49 -8.16
N LEU A 195 18.44 10.45 -9.05
CA LEU A 195 17.34 11.30 -9.48
C LEU A 195 17.16 11.20 -11.00
N VAL A 196 16.01 10.74 -11.47
CA VAL A 196 15.71 10.64 -12.90
C VAL A 196 14.39 11.35 -13.19
N GLY A 197 14.46 12.46 -13.92
CA GLY A 197 13.29 13.34 -14.13
C GLY A 197 12.72 13.87 -12.81
N HIS A 198 13.60 14.38 -11.94
CA HIS A 198 13.24 14.92 -10.63
C HIS A 198 13.44 16.43 -10.61
N ASN A 199 12.50 17.16 -10.00
CA ASN A 199 12.65 18.55 -9.58
C ASN A 199 11.57 18.92 -8.55
N PHE A 200 11.91 18.92 -7.26
CA PHE A 200 10.91 18.97 -6.17
C PHE A 200 11.10 20.09 -5.12
N THR A 201 12.03 21.05 -5.25
CA THR A 201 12.32 21.99 -4.15
C THR A 201 11.83 23.44 -4.30
N GLN A 202 11.30 23.90 -5.45
CA GLN A 202 10.79 25.29 -5.56
C GLN A 202 9.32 25.43 -5.98
N PRO A 203 8.56 26.32 -5.29
CA PRO A 203 7.13 26.49 -5.50
C PRO A 203 6.72 27.47 -6.60
N ASP A 204 7.64 28.14 -7.29
CA ASP A 204 7.36 29.29 -8.15
C ASP A 204 7.47 29.05 -9.66
N HIS A 205 7.84 27.84 -10.11
CA HIS A 205 8.08 27.59 -11.54
C HIS A 205 7.46 26.31 -12.10
N ALA A 206 6.96 26.40 -13.33
CA ALA A 206 6.22 25.37 -14.05
C ALA A 206 7.14 24.31 -14.70
N TRP A 207 7.89 23.57 -13.90
CA TRP A 207 8.95 22.68 -14.37
C TRP A 207 8.47 21.30 -14.76
N ARG A 208 8.93 20.81 -15.92
CA ARG A 208 8.61 19.49 -16.48
C ARG A 208 9.89 18.66 -16.58
N PRO A 209 10.40 18.10 -15.48
CA PRO A 209 11.64 17.32 -15.55
C PRO A 209 11.39 15.98 -16.26
N THR A 210 12.25 15.64 -17.23
CA THR A 210 12.16 14.39 -18.00
C THR A 210 13.53 13.72 -18.10
N GLY A 211 13.62 12.45 -17.72
CA GLY A 211 14.88 11.71 -17.69
C GLY A 211 14.74 10.21 -17.98
N GLU A 212 15.82 9.60 -18.47
CA GLU A 212 15.89 8.18 -18.79
C GLU A 212 17.29 7.63 -18.54
N LEU A 213 17.40 6.56 -17.77
CA LEU A 213 18.66 5.96 -17.36
C LEU A 213 18.66 4.47 -17.74
N PHE A 214 19.56 4.07 -18.63
CA PHE A 214 19.86 2.67 -18.86
C PHE A 214 21.10 2.28 -18.06
N LEU A 215 20.97 1.26 -17.23
CA LEU A 215 22.07 0.76 -16.41
C LEU A 215 23.02 -0.17 -17.20
N ALA A 216 24.23 -0.34 -16.69
CA ALA A 216 25.25 -1.22 -17.28
C ALA A 216 24.88 -2.70 -17.13
N LYS A 217 25.71 -3.62 -17.64
CA LYS A 217 25.45 -5.06 -17.47
C LYS A 217 25.42 -5.48 -15.99
N THR A 218 26.36 -4.98 -15.19
CA THR A 218 26.43 -5.23 -13.75
C THR A 218 26.44 -3.92 -12.98
N ASN A 219 25.52 -3.76 -12.02
CA ASN A 219 25.30 -2.49 -11.32
C ASN A 219 25.34 -2.68 -9.81
N SER A 220 26.05 -1.79 -9.12
CA SER A 220 26.04 -1.68 -7.66
C SER A 220 25.78 -0.23 -7.28
N ILE A 221 24.56 0.06 -6.84
CA ILE A 221 24.13 1.41 -6.48
C ILE A 221 23.87 1.45 -4.97
N THR A 222 24.48 2.41 -4.29
CA THR A 222 24.25 2.73 -2.87
C THR A 222 23.85 4.19 -2.75
N THR A 223 22.66 4.44 -2.20
CA THR A 223 22.05 5.78 -2.14
C THR A 223 21.05 5.86 -1.00
N GLY A 224 20.65 7.05 -0.55
CA GLY A 224 19.53 7.17 0.39
C GLY A 224 18.18 6.95 -0.32
N ILE A 225 18.05 7.52 -1.52
CA ILE A 225 16.79 7.53 -2.28
C ILE A 225 17.08 7.25 -3.77
N ILE A 226 16.20 6.48 -4.40
CA ILE A 226 16.01 6.44 -5.85
C ILE A 226 14.67 7.07 -6.17
N SER A 227 14.66 8.15 -6.97
CA SER A 227 13.45 8.85 -7.40
C SER A 227 13.37 8.85 -8.92
N VAL A 228 12.26 8.33 -9.45
CA VAL A 228 11.97 8.30 -10.90
C VAL A 228 10.66 9.01 -11.17
N SER A 229 10.73 10.14 -11.86
CA SER A 229 9.61 11.03 -12.13
C SER A 229 8.99 11.61 -10.84
N ASP A 230 9.45 12.79 -10.47
CA ASP A 230 8.89 13.55 -9.35
C ASP A 230 9.03 15.05 -9.62
N ALA A 231 7.92 15.77 -9.63
CA ALA A 231 7.88 17.18 -9.99
C ALA A 231 6.92 17.95 -9.09
N TYR A 232 7.36 19.10 -8.60
CA TYR A 232 6.55 19.94 -7.72
C TYR A 232 5.31 20.52 -8.44
N GLN A 233 5.47 21.11 -9.63
CA GLN A 233 4.38 21.82 -10.32
C GLN A 233 3.83 21.15 -11.58
N ASN A 234 4.63 20.74 -12.56
CA ASN A 234 4.10 20.20 -13.81
C ASN A 234 4.77 18.87 -14.14
N ALA A 235 3.99 17.92 -14.64
CA ALA A 235 4.58 16.65 -15.06
C ALA A 235 5.45 16.86 -16.30
N GLY A 236 6.64 16.26 -16.30
CA GLY A 236 7.39 15.99 -17.53
C GLY A 236 6.79 14.85 -18.33
N GLY A 237 7.52 14.44 -19.37
CA GLY A 237 7.26 13.16 -20.02
C GLY A 237 7.56 11.98 -19.09
N ASN A 238 7.20 10.78 -19.53
CA ASN A 238 7.51 9.56 -18.77
C ASN A 238 9.02 9.43 -18.52
N CYS A 239 9.38 9.03 -17.30
CA CYS A 239 10.77 8.82 -16.90
C CYS A 239 11.04 7.35 -16.57
N TYR A 240 12.28 6.90 -16.80
CA TYR A 240 12.62 5.47 -16.75
C TYR A 240 13.97 5.22 -16.10
N ILE A 241 14.08 4.13 -15.34
CA ILE A 241 15.33 3.42 -15.09
C ILE A 241 15.19 2.01 -15.66
N HIS A 242 16.04 1.67 -16.63
CA HIS A 242 16.13 0.34 -17.22
C HIS A 242 17.28 -0.43 -16.54
N LEU A 243 16.95 -1.49 -15.82
CA LEU A 243 17.90 -2.32 -15.10
C LEU A 243 18.68 -3.22 -16.06
N GLY A 244 19.94 -3.48 -15.71
CA GLY A 244 20.84 -4.35 -16.47
C GLY A 244 20.69 -5.83 -16.13
N SER A 245 21.68 -6.65 -16.50
CA SER A 245 21.66 -8.10 -16.26
C SER A 245 21.81 -8.47 -14.79
N ALA A 246 22.60 -7.73 -14.02
CA ALA A 246 22.78 -7.96 -12.60
C ALA A 246 22.78 -6.64 -11.84
N ASN A 247 21.91 -6.49 -10.86
CA ASN A 247 21.69 -5.23 -10.16
C ASN A 247 21.70 -5.45 -8.64
N THR A 248 22.43 -4.61 -7.93
CA THR A 248 22.35 -4.47 -6.48
C THR A 248 21.99 -3.04 -6.16
N LEU A 249 20.81 -2.83 -5.58
CA LEU A 249 20.25 -1.54 -5.24
C LEU A 249 20.14 -1.44 -3.71
N ASN A 250 21.16 -0.84 -3.10
CA ASN A 250 21.20 -0.51 -1.68
C ASN A 250 20.65 0.90 -1.49
N THR A 251 19.36 1.01 -1.23
CA THR A 251 18.67 2.29 -1.02
C THR A 251 17.68 2.19 0.11
N ASP A 252 17.53 3.24 0.91
CA ASP A 252 16.50 3.23 1.95
C ASP A 252 15.11 3.35 1.32
N GLU A 253 14.98 4.13 0.24
CA GLU A 253 13.67 4.39 -0.36
C GLU A 253 13.70 4.35 -1.89
N ILE A 254 12.57 3.93 -2.47
CA ILE A 254 12.30 3.99 -3.91
C ILE A 254 10.97 4.70 -4.14
N ARG A 255 11.00 5.73 -4.98
CA ARG A 255 9.86 6.55 -5.37
C ARG A 255 9.71 6.54 -6.88
N ILE A 256 8.53 6.16 -7.38
CA ILE A 256 8.29 6.02 -8.82
C ILE A 256 6.96 6.68 -9.18
N GLY A 257 7.01 7.66 -10.09
CA GLY A 257 5.82 8.35 -10.57
C GLY A 257 5.07 8.99 -9.42
N MET A 258 5.76 9.84 -8.66
CA MET A 258 5.19 10.53 -7.52
C MET A 258 4.41 11.74 -7.97
N HIS A 259 3.35 12.07 -7.24
CA HIS A 259 2.48 13.20 -7.58
C HIS A 259 1.96 13.04 -9.02
N LYS A 260 1.56 14.10 -9.69
CA LYS A 260 1.09 14.12 -11.10
C LYS A 260 1.99 13.48 -12.19
N CYS A 261 3.07 12.78 -11.85
CA CYS A 261 4.12 12.30 -12.74
C CYS A 261 3.98 10.81 -13.09
N VAL A 262 4.70 10.39 -14.13
CA VAL A 262 4.68 9.01 -14.64
C VAL A 262 6.10 8.45 -14.70
N GLY A 263 6.37 7.44 -13.88
CA GLY A 263 7.69 6.84 -13.74
C GLY A 263 7.69 5.32 -13.87
N PHE A 264 8.83 4.78 -14.31
CA PHE A 264 9.05 3.35 -14.50
C PHE A 264 10.42 2.91 -13.99
N ILE A 265 10.47 1.78 -13.30
CA ILE A 265 11.68 0.96 -13.17
C ILE A 265 11.37 -0.39 -13.81
N ASP A 266 12.14 -0.77 -14.83
CA ASP A 266 11.91 -2.02 -15.56
C ASP A 266 13.22 -2.76 -15.86
N ILE A 267 13.10 -3.97 -16.40
CA ILE A 267 14.24 -4.74 -16.93
C ILE A 267 14.48 -4.37 -18.39
N THR A 268 15.74 -4.09 -18.75
CA THR A 268 16.11 -3.88 -20.16
C THR A 268 15.61 -5.06 -21.02
N PRO A 269 14.85 -4.83 -22.10
CA PRO A 269 14.31 -5.91 -22.92
C PRO A 269 15.41 -6.81 -23.52
N GLY A 270 15.11 -8.12 -23.61
CA GLY A 270 15.99 -9.10 -24.25
C GLY A 270 17.11 -9.66 -23.36
N LEU A 271 17.18 -9.24 -22.09
CA LEU A 271 18.09 -9.86 -21.13
C LEU A 271 17.65 -11.28 -20.77
N VAL A 272 18.62 -12.18 -20.56
CA VAL A 272 18.39 -13.58 -20.19
C VAL A 272 18.65 -13.74 -18.70
N ASN A 273 17.61 -14.16 -17.96
CA ASN A 273 17.65 -14.37 -16.50
C ASN A 273 18.31 -13.23 -15.70
N PRO A 274 17.92 -11.96 -15.90
CA PRO A 274 18.47 -10.85 -15.11
C PRO A 274 18.19 -11.03 -13.62
N SER A 275 18.95 -10.36 -12.76
CA SER A 275 18.75 -10.39 -11.32
C SER A 275 18.77 -9.00 -10.70
N VAL A 276 18.01 -8.82 -9.63
CA VAL A 276 18.02 -7.59 -8.83
C VAL A 276 17.92 -7.91 -7.34
N THR A 277 18.83 -7.34 -6.55
CA THR A 277 18.81 -7.40 -5.09
C THR A 277 18.51 -6.02 -4.53
N PHE A 278 17.54 -5.95 -3.61
CA PHE A 278 17.13 -4.73 -2.93
C PHE A 278 17.41 -4.83 -1.43
N ARG A 279 18.22 -3.90 -0.90
CA ARG A 279 18.55 -3.75 0.53
C ARG A 279 18.53 -2.28 0.91
N ASN A 280 18.49 -1.98 2.20
CA ASN A 280 18.65 -0.60 2.69
C ASN A 280 19.99 0.02 2.27
N ALA A 281 20.19 1.32 2.48
CA ALA A 281 21.43 2.01 2.12
C ALA A 281 22.68 1.41 2.81
N ALA A 282 22.50 0.77 3.98
CA ALA A 282 23.56 0.03 4.68
C ALA A 282 23.88 -1.35 4.04
N GLY A 283 23.12 -1.79 3.03
CA GLY A 283 23.35 -2.99 2.23
C GLY A 283 23.02 -4.33 2.90
N THR A 284 22.39 -4.31 4.08
CA THR A 284 22.16 -5.53 4.87
C THR A 284 20.72 -5.72 5.36
N GLY A 285 19.94 -4.64 5.43
CA GLY A 285 18.60 -4.62 6.00
C GLY A 285 17.49 -4.37 4.99
N ARG A 286 16.27 -4.22 5.51
CA ARG A 286 15.06 -3.85 4.76
C ARG A 286 15.11 -2.41 4.31
N GLN A 287 14.80 -2.16 3.05
CA GLN A 287 14.46 -0.82 2.57
C GLN A 287 13.28 -0.28 3.37
N ILE A 288 13.25 1.02 3.65
CA ILE A 288 12.19 1.69 4.38
C ILE A 288 10.89 1.66 3.58
N SER A 289 10.91 2.10 2.32
CA SER A 289 9.68 2.12 1.52
C SER A 289 9.88 2.01 0.02
N TRP A 290 8.89 1.38 -0.63
CA TRP A 290 8.58 1.53 -2.05
C TRP A 290 7.28 2.31 -2.18
N GLU A 291 7.32 3.44 -2.89
CA GLU A 291 6.18 4.34 -3.11
C GLU A 291 5.96 4.47 -4.63
N LEU A 292 4.90 3.83 -5.13
CA LEU A 292 4.60 3.75 -6.56
C LEU A 292 3.25 4.41 -6.84
N GLY A 293 3.24 5.46 -7.67
CA GLY A 293 2.02 6.17 -8.02
C GLY A 293 1.38 6.82 -6.80
N ASP A 294 2.19 7.52 -6.02
CA ASP A 294 1.80 8.05 -4.72
C ASP A 294 1.67 9.58 -4.80
N GLU A 295 0.44 10.07 -4.65
CA GLU A 295 0.12 11.50 -4.62
C GLU A 295 0.32 12.12 -3.23
N PHE A 296 0.62 11.30 -2.21
CA PHE A 296 0.74 11.75 -0.84
C PHE A 296 2.20 12.07 -0.45
N GLU A 297 2.50 13.35 -0.25
CA GLU A 297 3.78 13.78 0.32
C GLU A 297 3.71 13.87 1.85
N SER A 298 4.55 13.06 2.51
CA SER A 298 4.64 12.99 3.98
C SER A 298 5.79 13.80 4.57
N ARG A 299 6.74 14.26 3.73
CA ARG A 299 8.01 14.87 4.17
C ARG A 299 8.00 16.38 4.22
N THR A 300 6.96 17.00 3.68
CA THR A 300 6.79 18.43 3.83
C THR A 300 6.02 18.71 5.12
N ASN A 301 6.60 19.55 5.99
CA ASN A 301 5.89 20.24 7.07
C ASN A 301 4.75 21.12 6.55
N LEU A 302 4.79 21.43 5.25
CA LEU A 302 3.61 21.74 4.47
C LEU A 302 2.76 20.48 4.47
N LEU A 303 1.84 20.43 5.42
CA LEU A 303 0.79 19.44 5.54
C LEU A 303 -0.10 19.38 4.29
N PHE A 304 0.32 19.88 3.12
CA PHE A 304 -0.39 20.43 1.96
C PHE A 304 -0.04 19.70 0.64
N GLY A 305 -0.84 18.71 0.20
CA GLY A 305 -0.86 18.25 -1.18
C GLY A 305 -1.27 19.40 -2.10
N PHE A 306 -0.37 19.85 -2.97
CA PHE A 306 -0.56 21.00 -3.88
C PHE A 306 -0.89 20.54 -5.31
N PHE A 307 -1.20 19.27 -5.50
CA PHE A 307 -1.23 18.69 -6.83
C PHE A 307 -2.62 18.82 -7.46
N THR A 308 -2.63 19.37 -8.67
CA THR A 308 -3.78 19.52 -9.56
C THR A 308 -4.44 18.17 -9.89
N SER A 309 -5.52 18.15 -10.65
CA SER A 309 -6.31 16.96 -11.03
C SER A 309 -5.62 15.90 -11.90
N ASN A 310 -4.29 15.90 -12.03
CA ASN A 310 -3.58 14.92 -12.84
C ASN A 310 -3.20 13.71 -11.97
N GLN A 311 -3.17 12.53 -12.57
CA GLN A 311 -2.93 11.27 -11.87
C GLN A 311 -1.43 10.95 -11.75
N ALA A 312 -1.02 10.41 -10.60
CA ALA A 312 0.27 9.77 -10.40
C ALA A 312 0.28 8.38 -10.99
N ARG A 313 1.37 7.99 -11.63
CA ARG A 313 1.54 6.60 -12.08
C ARG A 313 2.97 6.11 -11.92
N GLY A 314 3.15 5.19 -10.97
CA GLY A 314 4.41 4.51 -10.74
C GLY A 314 4.33 3.03 -11.09
N THR A 315 5.27 2.54 -11.90
CA THR A 315 5.36 1.13 -12.24
C THR A 315 6.75 0.58 -11.94
N MET A 316 6.81 -0.51 -11.19
CA MET A 316 8.00 -1.36 -11.08
C MET A 316 7.69 -2.69 -11.76
N ASP A 317 8.30 -2.91 -12.92
CA ASP A 317 8.12 -4.13 -13.72
C ASP A 317 9.42 -4.94 -13.74
N LEU A 318 9.47 -5.96 -12.88
CA LEU A 318 10.61 -6.86 -12.73
C LEU A 318 10.39 -8.17 -13.48
N THR A 319 9.52 -8.20 -14.49
CA THR A 319 9.25 -9.40 -15.28
C THR A 319 10.53 -9.97 -15.89
N GLY A 320 10.69 -11.28 -15.77
CA GLY A 320 11.84 -12.04 -16.23
C GLY A 320 13.06 -11.99 -15.31
N ALA A 321 13.04 -11.21 -14.23
CA ALA A 321 14.16 -11.13 -13.29
C ALA A 321 14.01 -12.09 -12.10
N ALA A 322 15.14 -12.59 -11.60
CA ALA A 322 15.23 -13.17 -10.26
C ALA A 322 15.36 -12.04 -9.23
N VAL A 323 14.31 -11.80 -8.46
CA VAL A 323 14.24 -10.74 -7.45
C VAL A 323 14.69 -11.28 -6.08
N ASP A 324 15.46 -10.49 -5.35
CA ASP A 324 15.74 -10.72 -3.93
C ASP A 324 15.57 -9.39 -3.18
N ALA A 325 14.41 -9.18 -2.57
CA ALA A 325 14.08 -7.92 -1.92
C ALA A 325 13.73 -8.08 -0.43
N LEU A 326 14.29 -7.19 0.40
CA LEU A 326 13.87 -6.96 1.76
C LEU A 326 13.31 -5.54 1.86
N VAL A 327 12.03 -5.41 2.17
CA VAL A 327 11.33 -4.11 2.24
C VAL A 327 10.52 -4.04 3.52
N ASP A 328 10.43 -2.87 4.14
CA ASP A 328 9.54 -2.65 5.28
C ASP A 328 8.13 -2.38 4.78
N ARG A 329 7.92 -1.28 4.04
CA ARG A 329 6.61 -0.91 3.47
C ARG A 329 6.61 -0.87 1.94
N ILE A 330 5.58 -1.44 1.33
CA ILE A 330 5.25 -1.22 -0.08
C ILE A 330 3.90 -0.50 -0.16
N THR A 331 3.86 0.61 -0.90
CA THR A 331 2.69 1.43 -1.13
C THR A 331 2.40 1.46 -2.63
N LEU A 332 1.23 0.97 -3.05
CA LEU A 332 0.81 0.92 -4.45
C LEU A 332 -0.45 1.77 -4.67
N GLY A 333 -0.28 2.99 -5.17
CA GLY A 333 -1.39 3.88 -5.48
C GLY A 333 -2.02 4.46 -4.22
N ARG A 334 -1.66 5.70 -3.88
CA ARG A 334 -2.41 6.50 -2.89
C ARG A 334 -2.82 7.83 -3.49
N GLY A 335 -4.09 8.16 -3.31
CA GLY A 335 -4.63 9.47 -3.66
C GLY A 335 -4.12 10.57 -2.73
N GLN A 336 -4.33 11.82 -3.13
CA GLN A 336 -3.99 12.98 -2.32
C GLN A 336 -5.00 13.24 -1.21
N ILE A 337 -4.57 13.94 -0.15
CA ILE A 337 -5.48 14.46 0.87
C ILE A 337 -6.34 15.59 0.29
N GLN A 338 -7.65 15.44 0.41
CA GLN A 338 -8.62 16.49 0.13
C GLN A 338 -8.67 17.53 1.27
N ARG A 339 -8.40 18.79 0.94
CA ARG A 339 -8.13 19.88 1.93
C ARG A 339 -9.22 20.88 2.10
N ASP A 340 -10.03 21.02 1.08
CA ASP A 340 -11.10 21.98 0.95
C ASP A 340 -12.20 21.34 0.09
N SER A 341 -13.26 22.09 -0.18
CA SER A 341 -14.40 21.59 -0.95
C SER A 341 -14.14 21.46 -2.46
N THR A 342 -12.96 21.83 -2.97
CA THR A 342 -12.61 21.74 -4.39
C THR A 342 -12.27 20.30 -4.73
N VAL A 343 -13.18 19.57 -5.35
CA VAL A 343 -12.97 18.16 -5.74
C VAL A 343 -11.70 18.05 -6.58
N ARG A 344 -10.77 17.21 -6.13
CA ARG A 344 -9.55 16.86 -6.86
C ARG A 344 -9.66 15.42 -7.34
N ASN A 345 -9.17 15.16 -8.54
CA ASN A 345 -9.28 13.88 -9.25
C ASN A 345 -7.88 13.33 -9.63
N GLY A 346 -6.83 13.84 -9.01
CA GLY A 346 -5.48 13.30 -9.21
C GLY A 346 -5.34 12.02 -8.41
N ASP A 347 -5.57 10.88 -9.06
CA ASP A 347 -5.51 9.55 -8.44
C ASP A 347 -4.09 9.01 -8.40
N GLY A 348 -3.80 8.21 -7.37
CA GLY A 348 -2.54 7.49 -7.29
C GLY A 348 -2.60 6.12 -7.95
N ASN A 349 -1.76 5.83 -8.95
CA ASN A 349 -1.77 4.55 -9.68
C ASN A 349 -0.45 3.79 -9.53
N GLY A 350 -0.40 2.83 -8.62
CA GLY A 350 0.79 2.01 -8.35
C GLY A 350 0.71 0.63 -8.97
N THR A 351 1.79 0.17 -9.61
CA THR A 351 1.86 -1.19 -10.18
C THR A 351 3.18 -1.87 -9.86
N LEU A 352 3.12 -3.06 -9.24
CA LEU A 352 4.28 -3.94 -9.00
C LEU A 352 4.07 -5.28 -9.72
N ILE A 353 5.06 -5.67 -10.52
CA ILE A 353 5.04 -6.93 -11.30
C ILE A 353 6.36 -7.65 -11.09
N PHE A 354 6.30 -8.94 -10.75
CA PHE A 354 7.46 -9.83 -10.76
C PHE A 354 7.03 -11.29 -10.88
N GLY A 355 7.87 -12.14 -11.46
CA GLY A 355 7.58 -13.56 -11.59
C GLY A 355 8.73 -14.51 -11.23
N GLY A 356 9.85 -13.98 -10.73
CA GLY A 356 10.99 -14.76 -10.27
C GLY A 356 11.58 -14.28 -8.95
N GLY A 357 12.11 -15.22 -8.16
CA GLY A 357 12.73 -14.92 -6.87
C GLY A 357 11.74 -14.57 -5.75
N ALA A 358 12.18 -13.79 -4.76
CA ALA A 358 11.43 -13.48 -3.56
C ALA A 358 11.43 -11.97 -3.21
N ILE A 359 10.27 -11.51 -2.74
CA ILE A 359 10.11 -10.22 -2.06
C ILE A 359 9.59 -10.53 -0.65
N ASP A 360 10.29 -10.07 0.37
CA ASP A 360 9.86 -10.13 1.76
C ASP A 360 9.56 -8.70 2.23
N ALA A 361 8.28 -8.40 2.46
CA ALA A 361 7.76 -7.12 2.93
C ALA A 361 7.21 -7.25 4.36
N ASN A 362 7.34 -6.21 5.20
CA ASN A 362 6.62 -6.20 6.48
C ASN A 362 5.15 -5.82 6.30
N TYR A 363 4.87 -4.83 5.44
CA TYR A 363 3.55 -4.27 5.26
C TYR A 363 3.31 -3.85 3.81
N ILE A 364 2.11 -4.10 3.30
CA ILE A 364 1.67 -3.63 1.98
C ILE A 364 0.35 -2.91 2.12
N GLU A 365 0.26 -1.73 1.52
CA GLU A 365 -1.00 -1.00 1.33
C GLU A 365 -1.17 -0.67 -0.15
N MET A 366 -2.39 -0.83 -0.66
CA MET A 366 -2.66 -0.62 -2.07
C MET A 366 -4.07 -0.10 -2.31
N GLY A 367 -4.20 0.84 -3.24
CA GLY A 367 -5.47 1.46 -3.57
C GLY A 367 -6.02 2.31 -2.42
N ILE A 368 -5.26 3.31 -1.96
CA ILE A 368 -5.59 4.08 -0.75
C ILE A 368 -6.15 5.46 -1.11
N GLN A 369 -7.35 5.77 -0.64
CA GLN A 369 -7.81 7.14 -0.46
C GLN A 369 -7.36 7.62 0.92
N VAL A 370 -6.45 8.59 0.95
CA VAL A 370 -5.93 9.12 2.21
C VAL A 370 -7.02 9.97 2.90
N PRO A 371 -7.37 9.70 4.18
CA PRO A 371 -8.37 10.47 4.89
C PRO A 371 -8.05 11.96 4.95
N GLY A 372 -9.02 12.81 4.61
CA GLY A 372 -8.90 14.25 4.67
C GLY A 372 -10.02 14.94 5.46
N PRO A 373 -9.83 16.21 5.87
CA PRO A 373 -10.89 17.00 6.52
C PRO A 373 -12.13 17.22 5.63
N PHE A 374 -12.00 16.99 4.32
CA PHE A 374 -13.09 17.02 3.34
C PHE A 374 -13.12 15.69 2.60
N ILE A 375 -14.29 15.30 2.10
CA ILE A 375 -14.44 14.12 1.26
C ILE A 375 -14.11 14.53 -0.18
N GLY A 376 -13.11 13.89 -0.77
CA GLY A 376 -12.62 14.19 -2.12
C GLY A 376 -12.85 13.05 -3.10
N GLY A 377 -12.56 13.31 -4.38
CA GLY A 377 -12.59 12.32 -5.46
C GLY A 377 -11.24 11.68 -5.76
N SER A 378 -10.16 12.09 -5.12
CA SER A 378 -8.84 11.49 -5.35
C SER A 378 -8.75 10.18 -4.59
N VAL A 379 -8.48 9.12 -5.33
CA VAL A 379 -8.41 7.75 -4.81
C VAL A 379 -7.08 7.09 -5.18
N GLY A 380 -6.83 5.91 -4.62
CA GLY A 380 -5.72 5.08 -5.02
C GLY A 380 -6.19 3.89 -5.87
N HIS A 381 -5.36 3.52 -6.83
CA HIS A 381 -5.47 2.31 -7.64
C HIS A 381 -4.16 1.51 -7.52
N GLY A 382 -4.25 0.32 -6.92
CA GLY A 382 -3.11 -0.57 -6.73
C GLY A 382 -3.21 -1.82 -7.59
N ILE A 383 -2.12 -2.19 -8.26
CA ILE A 383 -2.00 -3.45 -9.00
C ILE A 383 -0.76 -4.20 -8.54
N LEU A 384 -0.96 -5.44 -8.12
CA LEU A 384 0.10 -6.37 -7.74
C LEU A 384 0.00 -7.64 -8.58
N LYS A 385 1.10 -8.05 -9.22
CA LYS A 385 1.19 -9.29 -9.99
C LYS A 385 2.34 -10.16 -9.47
N VAL A 386 1.97 -11.35 -8.99
CA VAL A 386 2.89 -12.38 -8.48
C VAL A 386 2.86 -13.56 -9.45
N ASN A 387 3.78 -13.58 -10.40
CA ASN A 387 3.76 -14.49 -11.54
C ASN A 387 4.69 -15.70 -11.35
N ASN A 388 4.70 -16.58 -12.35
CA ASN A 388 5.72 -17.60 -12.55
C ASN A 388 6.39 -17.36 -13.91
N ASP A 389 7.43 -16.54 -13.92
CA ASP A 389 8.11 -16.16 -15.16
C ASP A 389 9.08 -17.28 -15.59
N PRO A 390 9.11 -17.65 -16.89
CA PRO A 390 9.98 -18.71 -17.38
C PRO A 390 11.46 -18.47 -17.05
N GLY A 391 12.13 -19.49 -16.51
CA GLY A 391 13.57 -19.47 -16.24
C GLY A 391 13.99 -18.88 -14.89
N VAL A 392 13.15 -18.05 -14.27
CA VAL A 392 13.44 -17.41 -12.97
C VAL A 392 12.37 -17.66 -11.89
N GLY A 393 11.18 -18.07 -12.28
CA GLY A 393 10.04 -18.35 -11.42
C GLY A 393 9.99 -19.75 -10.80
N PRO A 394 9.03 -20.00 -9.90
CA PRO A 394 7.93 -19.10 -9.50
C PRO A 394 8.34 -17.99 -8.52
N ALA A 395 7.58 -16.87 -8.51
CA ALA A 395 7.75 -15.82 -7.51
C ALA A 395 7.20 -16.18 -6.13
N LEU A 396 7.83 -15.66 -5.08
CA LEU A 396 7.33 -15.67 -3.70
C LEU A 396 7.24 -14.23 -3.15
N LEU A 397 6.03 -13.75 -2.85
CA LEU A 397 5.82 -12.54 -2.04
C LEU A 397 5.43 -12.95 -0.62
N THR A 398 6.23 -12.57 0.37
CA THR A 398 5.88 -12.72 1.79
C THR A 398 5.54 -11.36 2.39
N VAL A 399 4.39 -11.26 3.06
CA VAL A 399 3.98 -10.09 3.85
C VAL A 399 3.90 -10.50 5.31
N ARG A 400 4.73 -9.91 6.17
CA ARG A 400 4.88 -10.32 7.57
C ARG A 400 3.84 -9.74 8.54
N SER A 401 2.94 -8.92 8.03
CA SER A 401 1.84 -8.30 8.77
C SER A 401 0.60 -8.27 7.88
N ASN A 402 -0.31 -7.33 8.13
CA ASN A 402 -1.50 -7.14 7.32
C ASN A 402 -1.17 -6.62 5.92
N LEU A 403 -1.98 -7.03 4.95
CA LEU A 403 -2.06 -6.45 3.62
C LEU A 403 -3.36 -5.67 3.53
N VAL A 404 -3.28 -4.37 3.27
CA VAL A 404 -4.45 -3.47 3.23
C VAL A 404 -4.79 -3.12 1.78
N MET A 405 -6.06 -3.29 1.42
CA MET A 405 -6.58 -3.13 0.06
C MET A 405 -7.71 -2.10 0.01
N ALA A 406 -7.74 -1.32 -1.07
CA ALA A 406 -8.89 -0.52 -1.50
C ALA A 406 -9.48 0.36 -0.38
N VAL A 407 -8.65 1.12 0.32
CA VAL A 407 -9.12 2.02 1.40
C VAL A 407 -9.89 3.19 0.81
N GLN A 408 -11.12 3.36 1.26
CA GLN A 408 -12.04 4.39 0.81
C GLN A 408 -12.66 5.13 2.01
N GLN A 409 -12.73 6.46 1.90
CA GLN A 409 -13.42 7.28 2.88
C GLN A 409 -14.95 7.21 2.66
N PRO A 410 -15.75 7.07 3.72
CA PRO A 410 -17.21 7.14 3.59
C PRO A 410 -17.68 8.41 2.89
N GLY A 411 -18.58 8.25 1.92
CA GLY A 411 -19.11 9.36 1.12
C GLY A 411 -18.25 9.78 -0.06
N ASN A 412 -17.21 9.01 -0.43
CA ASN A 412 -16.38 9.23 -1.61
C ASN A 412 -17.22 9.65 -2.84
N THR A 413 -16.72 10.64 -3.58
CA THR A 413 -17.36 11.20 -4.78
C THR A 413 -16.76 10.70 -6.09
N ASP A 414 -15.68 9.91 -6.07
CA ASP A 414 -15.13 9.30 -7.27
C ASP A 414 -16.09 8.27 -7.88
N ALA A 415 -16.17 8.21 -9.21
CA ALA A 415 -17.11 7.33 -9.90
C ALA A 415 -16.72 5.85 -9.79
N ASN A 416 -15.42 5.55 -9.71
CA ASN A 416 -14.89 4.20 -9.64
C ASN A 416 -14.50 3.81 -8.21
N GLY A 417 -14.15 4.80 -7.38
CA GLY A 417 -13.68 4.58 -6.02
C GLY A 417 -12.25 4.06 -5.95
N SER A 418 -11.76 3.85 -4.74
CA SER A 418 -10.45 3.21 -4.54
C SER A 418 -10.48 1.76 -5.03
N THR A 419 -9.44 1.31 -5.73
CA THR A 419 -9.36 -0.07 -6.22
C THR A 419 -8.03 -0.74 -5.90
N ALA A 420 -8.07 -2.03 -5.63
CA ALA A 420 -6.88 -2.85 -5.40
C ALA A 420 -7.04 -4.21 -6.06
N VAL A 421 -6.09 -4.56 -6.94
CA VAL A 421 -6.12 -5.81 -7.71
C VAL A 421 -4.84 -6.60 -7.49
N ILE A 422 -4.98 -7.82 -6.98
CA ILE A 422 -3.89 -8.79 -6.86
C ILE A 422 -4.13 -9.92 -7.86
N ASN A 423 -3.12 -10.22 -8.68
CA ASN A 423 -3.13 -11.39 -9.56
C ASN A 423 -2.00 -12.31 -9.15
N ILE A 424 -2.33 -13.53 -8.75
CA ILE A 424 -1.37 -14.58 -8.39
C ILE A 424 -1.40 -15.60 -9.52
N ASN A 425 -0.45 -15.50 -10.45
CA ASN A 425 -0.42 -16.27 -11.69
C ASN A 425 0.74 -17.28 -11.66
N GLY A 426 0.51 -18.42 -11.00
CA GLY A 426 1.53 -19.46 -10.76
C GLY A 426 2.58 -19.16 -9.67
N GLY A 427 2.62 -17.92 -9.16
CA GLY A 427 3.44 -17.54 -8.01
C GLY A 427 2.78 -17.86 -6.65
N THR A 428 3.42 -17.44 -5.56
CA THR A 428 2.86 -17.54 -4.20
C THR A 428 2.82 -16.18 -3.51
N LEU A 429 1.64 -15.79 -3.03
CA LEU A 429 1.45 -14.71 -2.05
C LEU A 429 1.23 -15.35 -0.67
N ALA A 430 2.14 -15.09 0.26
CA ALA A 430 2.10 -15.57 1.62
C ALA A 430 1.93 -14.38 2.58
N VAL A 431 0.83 -14.36 3.35
CA VAL A 431 0.50 -13.26 4.28
C VAL A 431 0.40 -13.81 5.69
N ALA A 432 1.21 -13.28 6.59
CA ALA A 432 1.27 -13.68 8.00
C ALA A 432 0.16 -13.04 8.85
N GLY A 433 -0.31 -11.86 8.44
CA GLY A 433 -1.43 -11.15 9.05
C GLY A 433 -2.74 -11.32 8.27
N ASP A 434 -3.62 -10.35 8.43
CA ASP A 434 -4.90 -10.31 7.72
C ASP A 434 -4.77 -9.64 6.35
N ILE A 435 -5.58 -10.08 5.39
CA ILE A 435 -5.90 -9.28 4.20
C ILE A 435 -7.17 -8.49 4.52
N VAL A 436 -7.06 -7.16 4.49
CA VAL A 436 -8.09 -6.25 4.95
C VAL A 436 -8.61 -5.42 3.78
N ASP A 437 -9.91 -5.48 3.54
CA ASP A 437 -10.61 -4.57 2.64
C ASP A 437 -10.95 -3.25 3.33
N GLY A 438 -10.82 -2.15 2.60
CA GLY A 438 -11.01 -0.81 3.08
C GLY A 438 -12.25 -0.10 2.52
N ALA A 439 -13.28 -0.84 2.08
CA ALA A 439 -14.56 -0.38 1.55
C ALA A 439 -14.55 0.25 0.14
N GLY A 440 -13.40 0.23 -0.55
CA GLY A 440 -13.31 0.40 -2.00
C GLY A 440 -13.62 -0.91 -2.72
N LEU A 441 -13.11 -1.10 -3.95
CA LEU A 441 -13.22 -2.36 -4.68
C LEU A 441 -11.92 -3.16 -4.61
N SER A 442 -11.92 -4.24 -3.85
CA SER A 442 -10.80 -5.18 -3.75
C SER A 442 -11.02 -6.46 -4.56
N THR A 443 -10.01 -6.88 -5.30
CA THR A 443 -10.06 -8.11 -6.11
C THR A 443 -8.78 -8.92 -5.97
N ILE A 444 -8.94 -10.22 -5.71
CA ILE A 444 -7.85 -11.20 -5.78
C ILE A 444 -8.20 -12.24 -6.83
N SER A 445 -7.29 -12.47 -7.76
CA SER A 445 -7.36 -13.56 -8.74
C SER A 445 -6.24 -14.56 -8.49
N VAL A 446 -6.59 -15.85 -8.38
CA VAL A 446 -5.64 -16.96 -8.17
C VAL A 446 -5.70 -17.91 -9.37
N ASP A 447 -4.69 -17.78 -10.23
CA ASP A 447 -4.66 -18.33 -11.58
C ASP A 447 -3.36 -19.09 -11.88
N SER A 448 -3.38 -19.90 -12.93
CA SER A 448 -2.30 -20.78 -13.41
C SER A 448 -1.55 -21.53 -12.30
N GLY A 449 -2.29 -22.11 -11.35
CA GLY A 449 -1.72 -22.82 -10.20
C GLY A 449 -1.10 -21.91 -9.13
N GLY A 450 -1.47 -20.62 -9.12
CA GLY A 450 -1.06 -19.66 -8.09
C GLY A 450 -1.53 -20.08 -6.70
N LYS A 451 -0.81 -19.59 -5.67
CA LYS A 451 -1.10 -19.90 -4.27
C LYS A 451 -1.26 -18.65 -3.41
N LEU A 452 -2.37 -18.56 -2.69
CA LEU A 452 -2.57 -17.64 -1.58
C LEU A 452 -2.47 -18.41 -0.25
N ASP A 453 -1.48 -18.09 0.58
CA ASP A 453 -1.21 -18.76 1.86
C ASP A 453 -1.35 -17.78 3.02
N LEU A 454 -2.30 -18.03 3.93
CA LEU A 454 -2.58 -17.17 5.08
C LEU A 454 -1.93 -17.68 6.38
N LYS A 455 -1.06 -18.69 6.28
CA LYS A 455 -0.21 -19.14 7.39
C LYS A 455 1.17 -19.57 6.86
N PRO A 456 1.99 -18.61 6.39
CA PRO A 456 3.35 -18.88 6.00
C PRO A 456 4.15 -19.64 7.06
N ALA A 457 5.23 -20.29 6.63
CA ALA A 457 6.10 -21.04 7.52
C ALA A 457 6.68 -20.13 8.61
N GLY A 458 6.40 -20.45 9.87
CA GLY A 458 6.81 -19.65 11.04
C GLY A 458 5.63 -19.08 11.82
N ASP A 459 4.46 -18.97 11.20
CA ASP A 459 3.29 -18.37 11.86
C ASP A 459 2.50 -19.35 12.71
N ALA A 460 2.09 -18.87 13.88
CA ALA A 460 1.35 -19.66 14.87
C ALA A 460 -0.12 -19.82 14.47
N THR A 461 -0.73 -18.77 13.93
CA THR A 461 -2.15 -18.68 13.61
C THR A 461 -2.36 -18.24 12.16
N PRO A 462 -3.39 -18.75 11.49
CA PRO A 462 -3.77 -18.26 10.18
C PRO A 462 -4.40 -16.86 10.25
N GLY A 463 -4.20 -16.05 9.21
CA GLY A 463 -4.84 -14.75 9.03
C GLY A 463 -6.25 -14.84 8.41
N ASN A 464 -7.03 -13.77 8.58
CA ASN A 464 -8.32 -13.58 7.91
C ASN A 464 -8.14 -12.97 6.52
N VAL A 465 -9.12 -13.19 5.64
CA VAL A 465 -9.19 -12.59 4.31
C VAL A 465 -10.51 -11.87 4.17
N SER A 466 -10.47 -10.56 3.94
CA SER A 466 -11.61 -9.72 3.61
C SER A 466 -11.36 -9.07 2.25
N VAL A 467 -12.15 -9.41 1.22
CA VAL A 467 -12.11 -8.78 -0.12
C VAL A 467 -13.47 -8.82 -0.82
N ASP A 468 -13.75 -7.95 -1.78
CA ASP A 468 -15.05 -7.99 -2.48
C ASP A 468 -15.15 -9.17 -3.44
N ILE A 469 -14.11 -9.35 -4.26
CA ILE A 469 -14.13 -10.31 -5.37
C ILE A 469 -12.93 -11.24 -5.24
N LEU A 470 -13.24 -12.54 -5.20
CA LEU A 470 -12.26 -13.59 -5.30
C LEU A 470 -12.49 -14.41 -6.56
N ASN A 471 -11.53 -14.39 -7.48
CA ASN A 471 -11.55 -15.18 -8.69
C ASN A 471 -10.58 -16.37 -8.55
N ILE A 472 -11.06 -17.56 -8.88
CA ILE A 472 -10.26 -18.79 -8.83
C ILE A 472 -10.42 -19.52 -10.16
N THR A 473 -9.33 -19.65 -10.91
CA THR A 473 -9.32 -20.44 -12.16
C THR A 473 -8.91 -21.87 -11.87
N ASP A 474 -7.67 -22.06 -11.40
CA ASP A 474 -7.04 -23.34 -11.05
C ASP A 474 -6.07 -23.20 -9.84
N GLY A 475 -6.10 -22.05 -9.17
CA GLY A 475 -5.26 -21.73 -8.02
C GLY A 475 -5.74 -22.31 -6.69
N ILE A 476 -4.94 -22.10 -5.65
CA ILE A 476 -5.20 -22.59 -4.29
C ILE A 476 -5.17 -21.44 -3.29
N ILE A 477 -6.18 -21.39 -2.44
CA ILE A 477 -6.21 -20.56 -1.24
C ILE A 477 -6.16 -21.50 -0.05
N THR A 478 -5.22 -21.28 0.86
CA THR A 478 -4.95 -22.21 1.95
C THR A 478 -4.67 -21.49 3.26
N ASN A 479 -4.87 -22.22 4.35
CA ASN A 479 -4.55 -21.80 5.71
C ASN A 479 -5.13 -20.44 6.12
N PHE A 480 -6.34 -20.07 5.68
CA PHE A 480 -7.04 -18.89 6.19
C PHE A 480 -7.85 -19.24 7.44
N ALA A 481 -7.99 -18.28 8.34
CA ALA A 481 -8.87 -18.37 9.51
C ALA A 481 -10.33 -18.18 9.09
N THR A 482 -10.64 -17.00 8.56
CA THR A 482 -11.96 -16.63 8.04
C THR A 482 -11.81 -16.04 6.65
N LEU A 483 -12.63 -16.50 5.71
CA LEU A 483 -12.80 -15.89 4.40
C LEU A 483 -14.12 -15.10 4.37
N SER A 484 -14.00 -13.79 4.24
CA SER A 484 -15.07 -12.81 4.21
C SER A 484 -15.09 -12.13 2.84
N VAL A 485 -16.08 -12.47 2.02
CA VAL A 485 -16.12 -12.02 0.62
C VAL A 485 -17.55 -11.78 0.13
N SER A 486 -17.69 -10.93 -0.89
CA SER A 486 -18.98 -10.65 -1.55
C SER A 486 -19.21 -11.60 -2.73
N ASN A 487 -18.14 -11.98 -3.45
CA ASN A 487 -18.21 -12.85 -4.62
C ASN A 487 -17.05 -13.85 -4.67
N ILE A 488 -17.37 -15.11 -4.96
CA ILE A 488 -16.41 -16.13 -5.37
C ILE A 488 -16.76 -16.60 -6.78
N ASN A 489 -15.87 -16.33 -7.72
CA ASN A 489 -16.02 -16.74 -9.11
C ASN A 489 -15.09 -17.92 -9.40
N LEU A 490 -15.66 -19.05 -9.80
CA LEU A 490 -14.92 -20.22 -10.26
C LEU A 490 -14.85 -20.17 -11.79
N LEU A 491 -13.71 -19.71 -12.33
CA LEU A 491 -13.57 -19.29 -13.73
C LEU A 491 -12.86 -20.32 -14.62
N GLY A 492 -12.40 -21.43 -14.06
CA GLY A 492 -11.62 -22.46 -14.76
C GLY A 492 -12.24 -23.86 -14.64
N PRO A 493 -11.42 -24.93 -14.67
CA PRO A 493 -11.93 -26.30 -14.50
C PRO A 493 -12.45 -26.59 -13.09
N ILE A 494 -12.17 -25.71 -12.11
CA ILE A 494 -12.72 -25.82 -10.77
C ILE A 494 -14.20 -25.47 -10.81
N THR A 495 -15.05 -26.40 -10.38
CA THR A 495 -16.51 -26.19 -10.28
C THR A 495 -17.03 -26.21 -8.85
N GLN A 496 -16.15 -26.45 -7.87
CA GLN A 496 -16.50 -26.57 -6.47
C GLN A 496 -15.53 -25.78 -5.59
N PHE A 497 -16.09 -24.97 -4.69
CA PHE A 497 -15.35 -24.34 -3.61
C PHE A 497 -15.55 -25.12 -2.30
N THR A 498 -14.46 -25.40 -1.58
CA THR A 498 -14.51 -26.17 -0.31
C THR A 498 -13.94 -25.36 0.85
N VAL A 499 -14.71 -25.28 1.94
CA VAL A 499 -14.25 -24.76 3.23
C VAL A 499 -13.83 -25.94 4.11
N TYR A 500 -12.54 -26.09 4.36
CA TYR A 500 -11.97 -27.23 5.10
C TYR A 500 -12.11 -27.06 6.62
N PRO A 501 -11.95 -28.15 7.41
CA PRO A 501 -11.86 -28.06 8.86
C PRO A 501 -10.76 -27.08 9.32
N GLY A 502 -11.08 -26.25 10.31
CA GLY A 502 -10.19 -25.18 10.80
C GLY A 502 -10.29 -23.85 10.02
N GLN A 503 -11.03 -23.82 8.92
CA GLN A 503 -11.36 -22.62 8.15
C GLN A 503 -12.80 -22.19 8.42
N THR A 504 -13.08 -20.89 8.25
CA THR A 504 -14.41 -20.31 8.40
C THR A 504 -14.77 -19.50 7.16
N ILE A 505 -16.05 -19.48 6.79
CA ILE A 505 -16.59 -18.57 5.76
C ILE A 505 -17.66 -17.68 6.37
N ALA A 506 -17.68 -16.40 5.98
CA ALA A 506 -18.68 -15.41 6.36
C ALA A 506 -19.00 -14.51 5.16
N PRO A 507 -20.27 -14.13 4.92
CA PRO A 507 -20.60 -13.15 3.88
C PRO A 507 -20.02 -11.76 4.16
N ILE A 508 -19.46 -11.10 3.14
CA ILE A 508 -18.89 -9.74 3.16
C ILE A 508 -17.83 -9.49 4.24
N ALA A 509 -18.23 -9.33 5.51
CA ALA A 509 -17.37 -9.11 6.66
C ALA A 509 -18.08 -9.55 7.95
N ALA A 510 -17.33 -10.05 8.92
CA ALA A 510 -17.90 -10.48 10.20
C ALA A 510 -18.63 -9.33 10.92
N GLY A 511 -19.91 -9.53 11.25
CA GLY A 511 -20.75 -8.53 11.92
C GLY A 511 -21.41 -7.53 10.96
N VAL A 512 -21.27 -7.72 9.64
CA VAL A 512 -21.86 -6.87 8.60
C VAL A 512 -22.79 -7.72 7.74
N ILE A 513 -24.09 -7.48 7.88
CA ILE A 513 -25.10 -8.24 7.12
C ILE A 513 -24.94 -7.99 5.61
N GLY A 514 -24.74 -9.06 4.86
CA GLY A 514 -24.39 -9.01 3.44
C GLY A 514 -24.73 -10.27 2.66
N THR A 515 -24.38 -10.28 1.37
CA THR A 515 -24.54 -11.45 0.51
C THR A 515 -23.19 -11.88 -0.03
N LEU A 516 -22.91 -13.17 0.09
CA LEU A 516 -21.84 -13.86 -0.62
C LEU A 516 -22.45 -14.67 -1.77
N SER A 517 -22.10 -14.33 -3.00
CA SER A 517 -22.46 -15.10 -4.19
C SER A 517 -21.32 -16.04 -4.61
N VAL A 518 -21.63 -17.30 -4.85
CA VAL A 518 -20.68 -18.30 -5.36
C VAL A 518 -21.20 -18.91 -6.65
N ALA A 519 -20.42 -18.78 -7.73
CA ALA A 519 -20.70 -19.39 -9.01
C ALA A 519 -20.13 -20.82 -9.06
N GLY A 520 -20.96 -21.83 -8.82
CA GLY A 520 -20.57 -23.25 -8.78
C GLY A 520 -21.10 -23.96 -7.54
N ASP A 521 -20.54 -25.14 -7.25
CA ASP A 521 -20.87 -25.93 -6.06
C ASP A 521 -20.09 -25.41 -4.83
N VAL A 522 -20.66 -25.56 -3.64
CA VAL A 522 -20.00 -25.23 -2.37
C VAL A 522 -20.06 -26.42 -1.43
N THR A 523 -18.94 -26.76 -0.81
CA THR A 523 -18.84 -27.79 0.23
C THR A 523 -18.36 -27.19 1.54
N LEU A 524 -19.18 -27.29 2.58
CA LEU A 524 -18.87 -26.78 3.92
C LEU A 524 -18.42 -27.93 4.83
N ARG A 525 -17.18 -27.86 5.33
CA ARG A 525 -16.63 -28.79 6.34
C ARG A 525 -16.04 -28.06 7.55
N GLY A 526 -15.75 -26.77 7.41
CA GLY A 526 -15.29 -25.88 8.49
C GLY A 526 -16.43 -25.15 9.22
N GLY A 527 -16.16 -23.90 9.60
CA GLY A 527 -17.13 -22.98 10.18
C GLY A 527 -17.88 -22.18 9.12
N THR A 528 -19.13 -21.84 9.42
CA THR A 528 -19.94 -20.86 8.69
C THR A 528 -20.53 -19.91 9.71
N VAL A 529 -20.25 -18.62 9.55
CA VAL A 529 -20.77 -17.56 10.42
C VAL A 529 -21.78 -16.74 9.62
N MET A 530 -22.91 -16.44 10.26
CA MET A 530 -24.01 -15.65 9.69
C MET A 530 -24.56 -14.68 10.73
N GLU A 531 -24.98 -13.52 10.28
CA GLU A 531 -25.68 -12.52 11.07
C GLU A 531 -27.15 -12.39 10.66
N ILE A 532 -28.02 -12.22 11.66
CA ILE A 532 -29.42 -11.85 11.47
C ILE A 532 -29.72 -10.58 12.27
N SER A 533 -30.63 -9.75 11.78
CA SER A 533 -31.07 -8.55 12.48
C SER A 533 -32.55 -8.26 12.34
N LYS A 534 -33.12 -7.72 13.42
CA LYS A 534 -34.47 -7.16 13.42
C LYS A 534 -34.45 -5.72 13.92
N ILE A 535 -34.69 -4.80 12.99
CA ILE A 535 -34.87 -3.37 13.31
C ILE A 535 -36.32 -3.02 12.98
N ASP A 536 -37.07 -2.71 14.02
CA ASP A 536 -38.52 -2.49 13.97
C ASP A 536 -39.24 -3.71 13.34
N SER A 537 -39.81 -3.56 12.14
CA SER A 537 -40.43 -4.66 11.38
C SER A 537 -39.55 -5.23 10.28
N THR A 538 -38.34 -4.72 10.08
CA THR A 538 -37.44 -5.15 9.01
C THR A 538 -36.56 -6.28 9.49
N LEU A 539 -36.62 -7.42 8.80
CA LEU A 539 -35.74 -8.56 9.00
C LEU A 539 -34.64 -8.51 7.95
N THR A 540 -33.38 -8.51 8.38
CA THR A 540 -32.22 -8.64 7.49
C THR A 540 -31.38 -9.84 7.95
N ALA A 541 -30.70 -10.46 6.99
CA ALA A 541 -29.86 -11.61 7.25
C ALA A 541 -28.72 -11.64 6.24
N ASP A 542 -27.62 -12.22 6.68
CA ASP A 542 -26.61 -12.73 5.79
C ASP A 542 -27.19 -13.77 4.83
N LEU A 543 -26.63 -13.80 3.62
CA LEU A 543 -27.00 -14.76 2.60
C LEU A 543 -25.76 -15.37 1.93
N LEU A 544 -25.62 -16.68 2.00
CA LEU A 544 -24.77 -17.45 1.10
C LEU A 544 -25.61 -17.94 -0.09
N ALA A 545 -25.43 -17.29 -1.25
CA ALA A 545 -26.11 -17.61 -2.49
C ALA A 545 -25.19 -18.45 -3.38
N VAL A 546 -25.60 -19.68 -3.70
CA VAL A 546 -24.82 -20.66 -4.46
C VAL A 546 -25.60 -21.05 -5.71
N THR A 547 -24.97 -20.98 -6.88
CA THR A 547 -25.66 -21.34 -8.14
C THR A 547 -25.70 -22.85 -8.40
N GLY A 548 -24.79 -23.62 -7.78
CA GLY A 548 -24.76 -25.08 -7.81
C GLY A 548 -25.27 -25.73 -6.52
N THR A 549 -24.81 -26.94 -6.24
CA THR A 549 -25.15 -27.70 -5.03
C THR A 549 -24.43 -27.12 -3.81
N LEU A 550 -25.18 -26.89 -2.73
CA LEU A 550 -24.63 -26.56 -1.42
C LEU A 550 -24.63 -27.80 -0.52
N ASP A 551 -23.44 -28.40 -0.35
CA ASP A 551 -23.20 -29.53 0.56
C ASP A 551 -22.85 -29.02 1.96
N LEU A 552 -23.81 -29.15 2.86
CA LEU A 552 -23.76 -28.68 4.24
C LEU A 552 -22.99 -29.66 5.14
N GLY A 553 -22.18 -29.11 6.04
CA GLY A 553 -21.42 -29.86 7.03
C GLY A 553 -20.70 -28.91 7.99
N GLY A 554 -19.90 -29.44 8.91
CA GLY A 554 -19.17 -28.58 9.85
C GLY A 554 -20.10 -27.85 10.82
N THR A 555 -19.76 -26.60 11.18
CA THR A 555 -20.49 -25.82 12.20
C THR A 555 -21.08 -24.54 11.62
N LEU A 556 -22.39 -24.36 11.74
CA LEU A 556 -23.07 -23.08 11.55
C LEU A 556 -23.16 -22.33 12.87
N THR A 557 -22.75 -21.06 12.89
CA THR A 557 -22.97 -20.14 14.00
C THR A 557 -23.72 -18.91 13.51
N VAL A 558 -24.84 -18.60 14.17
CA VAL A 558 -25.67 -17.45 13.83
C VAL A 558 -25.64 -16.45 14.99
N ALA A 559 -25.38 -15.18 14.69
CA ALA A 559 -25.49 -14.08 15.64
C ALA A 559 -26.77 -13.26 15.36
N PHE A 560 -27.38 -12.73 16.42
CA PHE A 560 -28.55 -11.85 16.30
C PHE A 560 -28.24 -10.45 16.84
N SER A 561 -28.62 -9.44 16.08
CA SER A 561 -28.58 -8.02 16.45
C SER A 561 -29.96 -7.37 16.24
N GLY A 562 -30.20 -6.18 16.79
CA GLY A 562 -31.47 -5.47 16.57
C GLY A 562 -31.98 -4.68 17.78
N ASN A 563 -33.04 -3.92 17.55
CA ASN A 563 -33.71 -3.10 18.57
C ASN A 563 -35.06 -3.68 19.04
N THR A 564 -35.53 -4.76 18.41
CA THR A 564 -36.87 -5.33 18.61
C THR A 564 -36.78 -6.84 18.84
N ASN A 565 -37.61 -7.36 19.75
CA ASN A 565 -37.68 -8.79 20.01
C ASN A 565 -38.24 -9.57 18.80
N LEU A 566 -37.75 -10.79 18.65
CA LEU A 566 -38.32 -11.75 17.71
C LEU A 566 -39.78 -12.09 18.10
N VAL A 567 -40.59 -12.41 17.10
CA VAL A 567 -41.96 -12.90 17.25
C VAL A 567 -42.16 -14.17 16.41
N VAL A 568 -43.24 -14.90 16.70
CA VAL A 568 -43.61 -16.09 15.92
C VAL A 568 -43.79 -15.71 14.45
N GLY A 569 -43.15 -16.48 13.56
CA GLY A 569 -43.19 -16.27 12.11
C GLY A 569 -42.04 -15.42 11.56
N ASP A 570 -41.21 -14.80 12.41
CA ASP A 570 -39.98 -14.14 11.94
C ASP A 570 -39.06 -15.19 11.30
N LYS A 571 -38.77 -15.01 10.01
CA LYS A 571 -38.03 -15.96 9.18
C LYS A 571 -36.81 -15.28 8.55
N PHE A 572 -35.66 -15.92 8.66
CA PHE A 572 -34.39 -15.47 8.09
C PHE A 572 -33.86 -16.50 7.11
N THR A 573 -33.74 -16.14 5.83
CA THR A 573 -33.11 -16.99 4.81
C THR A 573 -31.62 -16.74 4.82
N LEU A 574 -30.84 -17.76 5.17
CA LEU A 574 -29.37 -17.70 5.30
C LEU A 574 -28.66 -18.29 4.08
N PHE A 575 -29.33 -19.19 3.36
CA PHE A 575 -28.76 -19.90 2.23
C PHE A 575 -29.74 -19.89 1.06
N SER A 576 -29.20 -19.78 -0.15
CA SER A 576 -29.98 -19.96 -1.39
C SER A 576 -29.19 -20.85 -2.33
N SER A 577 -29.78 -21.99 -2.71
CA SER A 577 -29.18 -22.93 -3.66
C SER A 577 -30.28 -23.73 -4.35
N PRO A 578 -30.12 -24.13 -5.62
CA PRO A 578 -31.04 -25.05 -6.28
C PRO A 578 -31.06 -26.45 -5.65
N ALA A 579 -30.00 -26.86 -4.93
CA ALA A 579 -29.91 -28.17 -4.31
C ALA A 579 -29.09 -28.15 -3.01
N PHE A 580 -29.68 -28.62 -1.93
CA PHE A 580 -28.99 -28.83 -0.66
C PHE A 580 -28.62 -30.31 -0.50
N ALA A 581 -27.38 -30.58 -0.11
CA ALA A 581 -26.92 -31.91 0.27
C ALA A 581 -26.47 -31.91 1.74
N ASN A 582 -26.69 -33.02 2.45
CA ASN A 582 -26.31 -33.22 3.86
C ASN A 582 -26.83 -32.12 4.81
N SER A 583 -26.37 -32.12 6.06
CA SER A 583 -26.71 -31.15 7.11
C SER A 583 -25.45 -30.66 7.81
N PHE A 584 -25.50 -29.45 8.37
CA PHE A 584 -24.53 -29.02 9.37
C PHE A 584 -24.40 -30.06 10.49
N THR A 585 -23.17 -30.34 10.91
CA THR A 585 -22.90 -31.23 12.04
C THR A 585 -23.29 -30.57 13.37
N THR A 586 -23.05 -29.27 13.48
CA THR A 586 -23.40 -28.44 14.64
C THR A 586 -24.09 -27.17 14.17
N VAL A 587 -25.17 -26.78 14.84
CA VAL A 587 -25.89 -25.51 14.57
C VAL A 587 -26.03 -24.73 15.87
N ASN A 588 -25.35 -23.60 15.96
CA ASN A 588 -25.39 -22.68 17.09
C ASN A 588 -26.25 -21.47 16.73
N LEU A 589 -27.49 -21.44 17.23
CA LEU A 589 -28.41 -20.32 17.03
C LEU A 589 -28.43 -19.40 18.25
N PRO A 590 -28.67 -18.09 18.07
CA PRO A 590 -28.81 -17.18 19.19
C PRO A 590 -30.10 -17.51 19.98
N PRO A 591 -30.24 -17.10 21.25
CA PRO A 591 -31.49 -17.29 21.97
C PRO A 591 -32.67 -16.67 21.21
N ALA A 592 -33.71 -17.47 20.92
CA ALA A 592 -34.89 -17.00 20.18
C ALA A 592 -35.72 -15.95 20.94
N GLY A 593 -35.51 -15.84 22.24
CA GLY A 593 -36.32 -15.00 23.13
C GLY A 593 -37.41 -15.81 23.85
N SER A 594 -38.12 -15.12 24.72
CA SER A 594 -39.03 -15.72 25.68
C SER A 594 -40.29 -16.29 25.00
N GLY A 595 -40.64 -17.55 25.26
CA GLY A 595 -41.80 -18.22 24.64
C GLY A 595 -41.58 -18.58 23.16
N LEU A 596 -40.34 -18.49 22.67
CA LEU A 596 -39.96 -18.81 21.29
C LEU A 596 -38.92 -19.93 21.24
N ALA A 597 -38.90 -20.62 20.11
CA ALA A 597 -37.86 -21.56 19.73
C ALA A 597 -37.54 -21.36 18.24
N TRP A 598 -36.39 -21.86 17.81
CA TRP A 598 -36.04 -21.91 16.40
C TRP A 598 -36.52 -23.22 15.78
N THR A 599 -37.13 -23.13 14.60
CA THR A 599 -37.22 -24.26 13.67
C THR A 599 -36.16 -24.11 12.59
N ASN A 600 -35.39 -25.17 12.37
CA ASN A 600 -34.33 -25.19 11.36
C ASN A 600 -34.89 -25.76 10.05
N LYS A 601 -34.99 -24.91 9.02
CA LYS A 601 -35.48 -25.27 7.68
C LYS A 601 -34.40 -25.19 6.61
N ILE A 602 -33.11 -25.12 7.01
CA ILE A 602 -31.99 -24.86 6.10
C ILE A 602 -31.94 -25.85 4.93
N GLN A 603 -32.15 -27.15 5.16
CA GLN A 603 -32.11 -28.16 4.10
C GLN A 603 -33.29 -28.10 3.11
N PHE A 604 -34.37 -27.39 3.45
CA PHE A 604 -35.59 -27.33 2.64
C PHE A 604 -35.64 -26.03 1.84
N ASP A 605 -35.41 -24.90 2.51
CA ASP A 605 -35.52 -23.57 1.90
C ASP A 605 -34.43 -22.59 2.36
N GLY A 606 -33.37 -23.09 2.99
CA GLY A 606 -32.22 -22.28 3.40
C GLY A 606 -32.46 -21.36 4.61
N SER A 607 -33.56 -21.53 5.35
CA SER A 607 -33.96 -20.59 6.41
C SER A 607 -33.99 -21.16 7.83
N ILE A 608 -34.02 -20.25 8.81
CA ILE A 608 -34.45 -20.50 10.18
C ILE A 608 -35.69 -19.64 10.48
N GLU A 609 -36.60 -20.13 11.32
CA GLU A 609 -37.84 -19.41 11.65
C GLU A 609 -38.14 -19.49 13.15
N ALA A 610 -38.53 -18.36 13.73
CA ALA A 610 -38.97 -18.27 15.11
C ALA A 610 -40.38 -18.84 15.22
N ILE A 611 -40.55 -19.88 16.02
CA ILE A 611 -41.84 -20.53 16.29
C ILE A 611 -42.23 -20.34 17.74
N ALA A 612 -43.53 -20.50 18.02
CA ALA A 612 -43.99 -20.59 19.40
C ALA A 612 -43.32 -21.80 20.07
N ASN A 613 -42.61 -21.56 21.16
CA ASN A 613 -42.28 -22.61 22.11
C ASN A 613 -43.33 -22.55 23.19
N GLY A 614 -44.00 -23.67 23.46
CA GLY A 614 -45.01 -23.71 24.52
C GLY A 614 -44.46 -23.13 25.82
N GLU A 615 -45.35 -22.54 26.61
CA GLU A 615 -45.02 -22.10 27.95
C GLU A 615 -44.32 -23.23 28.73
N PRO A 616 -43.23 -22.96 29.48
CA PRO A 616 -42.49 -24.04 30.13
C PRO A 616 -43.41 -24.85 31.05
N ALA A 617 -43.32 -26.18 30.99
CA ALA A 617 -44.21 -27.08 31.73
C ALA A 617 -44.03 -27.01 33.26
N ALA A 618 -42.88 -26.52 33.74
CA ALA A 618 -42.63 -26.30 35.17
C ALA A 618 -43.24 -24.97 35.61
N PRO A 619 -43.95 -24.87 36.75
CA PRO A 619 -44.53 -23.61 37.22
C PRO A 619 -43.49 -22.48 37.38
N PRO A 620 -43.83 -21.21 37.08
CA PRO A 620 -42.92 -20.09 37.23
C PRO A 620 -42.66 -19.73 38.69
N THR A 621 -41.47 -19.20 38.96
CA THR A 621 -41.13 -18.58 40.25
C THR A 621 -41.26 -17.06 40.17
N ILE A 622 -41.78 -16.44 41.24
CA ILE A 622 -41.75 -14.98 41.41
C ILE A 622 -40.38 -14.56 41.95
N ALA A 623 -39.71 -13.65 41.25
CA ALA A 623 -38.59 -12.89 41.77
C ALA A 623 -39.10 -11.63 42.49
N ALA A 624 -38.59 -11.37 43.68
CA ALA A 624 -38.95 -10.20 44.47
C ALA A 624 -37.70 -9.38 44.81
N ASN A 625 -37.70 -8.10 44.44
CA ASN A 625 -36.67 -7.13 44.78
C ASN A 625 -37.24 -6.10 45.76
N TYR A 626 -36.56 -5.90 46.88
CA TYR A 626 -37.01 -5.03 47.97
C TYR A 626 -36.24 -3.71 47.98
N SER A 627 -36.95 -2.59 48.03
CA SER A 627 -36.38 -1.26 48.26
C SER A 627 -37.01 -0.64 49.52
N PRO A 628 -36.40 0.37 50.18
CA PRO A 628 -36.98 1.09 51.32
C PRO A 628 -38.45 1.52 51.15
N THR A 629 -38.89 1.83 49.92
CA THR A 629 -40.21 2.39 49.63
C THR A 629 -41.11 1.50 48.77
N SER A 630 -40.60 0.41 48.18
CA SER A 630 -41.37 -0.45 47.27
C SER A 630 -40.91 -1.91 47.24
N ILE A 631 -41.74 -2.78 46.66
CA ILE A 631 -41.41 -4.14 46.24
C ILE A 631 -41.61 -4.23 44.74
N SER A 632 -40.60 -4.69 44.01
CA SER A 632 -40.71 -5.02 42.59
C SER A 632 -40.80 -6.54 42.44
N LEU A 633 -41.88 -7.01 41.82
CA LEU A 633 -42.10 -8.43 41.53
C LEU A 633 -41.97 -8.66 40.03
N SER A 634 -41.33 -9.75 39.63
CA SER A 634 -41.28 -10.21 38.25
C SER A 634 -41.30 -11.74 38.15
N TRP A 635 -41.66 -12.27 36.99
CA TRP A 635 -41.56 -13.69 36.66
C TRP A 635 -41.07 -13.85 35.22
N PRO A 636 -40.63 -15.03 34.77
CA PRO A 636 -40.12 -15.16 33.41
C PRO A 636 -41.21 -14.82 32.39
N ALA A 637 -40.88 -14.03 31.37
CA ALA A 637 -41.84 -13.56 30.37
C ALA A 637 -42.44 -14.69 29.51
N ALA A 638 -41.90 -15.91 29.60
CA ALA A 638 -42.35 -17.07 28.83
C ALA A 638 -43.67 -17.62 29.37
N TYR A 639 -44.04 -17.20 30.59
CA TYR A 639 -45.24 -17.65 31.27
C TYR A 639 -46.42 -16.72 31.02
N THR A 640 -46.93 -16.75 29.80
CA THR A 640 -47.99 -15.85 29.32
C THR A 640 -49.39 -16.25 29.82
N SER A 641 -49.59 -17.50 30.26
CA SER A 641 -50.85 -17.90 30.89
C SER A 641 -50.91 -17.59 32.38
N PHE A 642 -49.85 -17.04 33.00
CA PHE A 642 -49.85 -16.70 34.42
C PHE A 642 -50.11 -15.21 34.66
N ALA A 643 -50.89 -14.92 35.69
CA ALA A 643 -51.08 -13.57 36.21
C ALA A 643 -50.78 -13.50 37.71
N LEU A 644 -50.54 -12.27 38.18
CA LEU A 644 -50.28 -12.00 39.59
C LEU A 644 -51.60 -11.72 40.33
N ARG A 645 -51.82 -12.46 41.42
CA ARG A 645 -52.86 -12.18 42.40
C ARG A 645 -52.26 -11.93 43.78
N GLY A 646 -52.92 -11.10 44.56
CA GLY A 646 -52.48 -10.71 45.89
C GLY A 646 -53.63 -10.67 46.89
N GLN A 647 -53.27 -10.65 48.17
CA GLN A 647 -54.20 -10.40 49.27
C GLN A 647 -53.51 -9.54 50.34
N THR A 648 -54.29 -8.70 51.02
CA THR A 648 -53.84 -7.88 52.15
C THR A 648 -54.76 -8.16 53.33
N ASN A 649 -54.20 -8.68 54.42
CA ASN A 649 -54.95 -9.10 55.58
C ASN A 649 -54.39 -8.49 56.88
N PRO A 650 -55.20 -8.36 57.94
CA PRO A 650 -54.67 -8.12 59.27
C PRO A 650 -53.69 -9.22 59.69
N ILE A 651 -52.69 -8.87 60.52
CA ILE A 651 -51.67 -9.83 60.97
C ILE A 651 -52.24 -11.03 61.72
N THR A 652 -53.43 -10.88 62.33
CA THR A 652 -54.16 -11.93 63.05
C THR A 652 -54.83 -12.96 62.12
N VAL A 653 -55.02 -12.63 60.83
CA VAL A 653 -55.63 -13.52 59.83
C VAL A 653 -54.57 -14.24 59.00
N GLY A 654 -53.47 -13.56 58.65
CA GLY A 654 -52.41 -14.16 57.84
C GLY A 654 -52.87 -14.49 56.42
N LEU A 655 -52.46 -15.65 55.89
CA LEU A 655 -52.80 -16.10 54.54
C LEU A 655 -54.22 -16.69 54.52
N SER A 656 -55.09 -16.21 53.63
CA SER A 656 -56.47 -16.71 53.48
C SER A 656 -56.83 -16.95 52.00
N ASN A 657 -58.13 -17.13 51.69
CA ASN A 657 -58.64 -17.43 50.34
C ASN A 657 -59.20 -16.21 49.58
N ASN A 658 -59.05 -14.99 50.11
CA ASN A 658 -59.57 -13.74 49.52
C ASN A 658 -58.66 -13.13 48.42
N TRP A 659 -58.17 -13.95 47.50
CA TRP A 659 -57.26 -13.51 46.45
C TRP A 659 -57.92 -12.60 45.41
N GLY A 660 -57.28 -11.49 45.06
CA GLY A 660 -57.68 -10.59 43.97
C GLY A 660 -56.55 -10.33 42.98
N LEU A 661 -56.89 -9.94 41.75
CA LEU A 661 -55.89 -9.51 40.75
C LEU A 661 -55.10 -8.31 41.27
N VAL A 662 -53.78 -8.33 41.07
CA VAL A 662 -52.94 -7.16 41.40
C VAL A 662 -53.03 -6.15 40.25
N PRO A 663 -53.54 -4.93 40.47
CA PRO A 663 -53.59 -3.90 39.44
C PRO A 663 -52.20 -3.34 39.14
N GLY A 664 -52.00 -2.81 37.93
CA GLY A 664 -50.75 -2.13 37.54
C GLY A 664 -49.61 -3.07 37.11
N VAL A 665 -49.89 -4.34 36.88
CA VAL A 665 -48.95 -5.27 36.20
C VAL A 665 -48.74 -4.82 34.76
N VAL A 666 -47.49 -4.73 34.33
CA VAL A 666 -47.10 -4.43 32.94
C VAL A 666 -46.25 -5.59 32.44
N GLY A 667 -46.80 -6.39 31.52
CA GLY A 667 -46.18 -7.64 31.06
C GLY A 667 -46.05 -8.65 32.20
N ASN A 668 -44.81 -9.00 32.54
CA ASN A 668 -44.42 -10.00 33.53
C ASN A 668 -43.83 -9.39 34.83
N GLN A 669 -44.14 -8.12 35.12
CA GLN A 669 -43.60 -7.41 36.27
C GLN A 669 -44.54 -6.33 36.82
N VAL A 670 -44.33 -5.95 38.09
CA VAL A 670 -45.02 -4.85 38.77
C VAL A 670 -44.12 -4.26 39.86
N THR A 671 -44.23 -2.96 40.11
CA THR A 671 -43.64 -2.31 41.30
C THR A 671 -44.75 -1.77 42.19
N ILE A 672 -44.76 -2.21 43.44
CA ILE A 672 -45.81 -1.94 44.42
C ILE A 672 -45.20 -1.09 45.55
N PRO A 673 -45.72 0.12 45.83
CA PRO A 673 -45.28 0.91 46.97
C PRO A 673 -45.54 0.18 48.29
N ARG A 674 -44.62 0.30 49.24
CA ARG A 674 -44.83 -0.21 50.59
C ARG A 674 -45.77 0.72 51.36
N ASN A 675 -46.86 0.17 51.87
CA ASN A 675 -47.77 0.86 52.76
C ASN A 675 -47.67 0.26 54.18
N PRO A 676 -47.08 0.96 55.16
CA PRO A 676 -46.94 0.47 56.53
C PRO A 676 -48.28 0.23 57.26
N ALA A 677 -49.39 0.78 56.75
CA ALA A 677 -50.72 0.54 57.31
C ALA A 677 -51.30 -0.84 56.92
N ASN A 678 -50.73 -1.50 55.91
CA ASN A 678 -51.14 -2.84 55.52
C ASN A 678 -50.51 -3.87 56.48
N GLY A 679 -51.29 -4.88 56.90
CA GLY A 679 -50.81 -5.97 57.75
C GLY A 679 -49.93 -6.97 56.99
N SER A 680 -50.41 -8.20 56.81
CA SER A 680 -49.73 -9.22 56.02
C SER A 680 -50.17 -9.16 54.56
N VAL A 681 -49.21 -9.04 53.63
CA VAL A 681 -49.44 -9.01 52.19
C VAL A 681 -48.82 -10.25 51.56
N PHE A 682 -49.59 -10.96 50.74
CA PHE A 682 -49.14 -12.17 50.04
C PHE A 682 -49.36 -12.04 48.55
N PHE A 683 -48.46 -12.61 47.76
CA PHE A 683 -48.52 -12.65 46.31
C PHE A 683 -48.36 -14.09 45.83
N GLN A 684 -49.05 -14.43 44.76
CA GLN A 684 -48.81 -15.67 44.03
C GLN A 684 -49.09 -15.47 42.55
N LEU A 685 -48.40 -16.27 41.74
CA LEU A 685 -48.78 -16.48 40.36
C LEU A 685 -49.87 -17.52 40.32
N PHE A 686 -50.80 -17.35 39.39
CA PHE A 686 -51.78 -18.36 39.08
C PHE A 686 -51.93 -18.41 37.56
N GLN A 687 -52.17 -19.60 37.06
CA GLN A 687 -52.55 -19.78 35.66
C GLN A 687 -53.99 -19.29 35.48
N GLN A 688 -54.19 -18.37 34.53
CA GLN A 688 -55.48 -17.75 34.24
C GLN A 688 -56.47 -18.71 33.60
#